data_AF-A0A6N2K071-F1
#
_entry.id   AF-A0A6N2K071-F1
#
_cell.length_a   1.000
_cell.length_b   1.000
_cell.length_c   1.000
_cell.angle_alpha   90.00
_cell.angle_beta   90.00
_cell.angle_gamma   90.00
#
_symmetry.space_group_name_H-M   'P 1'
#
loop_
_entity.id
_entity.type
_entity.pdbx_description
1 polymer ?
#
loop_
_entity_poly.entity_id
_entity_poly.type
_entity_poly.pdbx_seq_one_letter_code
_entity_poly.pdbx_strand_id
1 'polypeptide(L)'
;MIVPSINQIKVQVTTIRKKSENAKFIGIHTSGQWISETVQTDGDITIYIHPCKSPLAIRLIMRDVMQDAIRNLDQDRQNNKIHVLLTPLEDNDLGEDILMRLAKRKLLAIDVWEVVKSLFQANAIDPRLRKERWIAEYLIDWSSTDSYAPVSNGFLDAETVWTILLNRGLDISDFSPDLPYILKWSIDNDRITKLKTAPPIFQQAVIAYLTNLVGRTAHYILRCACQTERNDLVSLGLVFGVLFHPQASGKLDKAIGKIEERYLQGESLTPDLGIAWRDATQEVIQWRLSSEIQQRSQILHRADEILQEVGASHLAHLSEISPLGFHQRLESFGQTLSSILKKSLKNSSGLKKLLACRHEVLGHTLAKEEQYRSRINNLDMAIRLCKWVQQQTETNSLPQSLTGAIDIELSDNCFADWARHSLTADEPLQILSAAYAELFNLAVKAREDHSQNFAHLFASWTELGSNNNEVLNGVLVVENVLKDIVAPIVSHNPVLLIVLDGMSMSVCFQLLENITRQGWLLLHKEDRDFPVIPALATVPSITEISRTSLLCGRVRSGSAKDETSGFTFHPDLNERSKQQKKQAPLLFHKTHLQGEEDVTLSQDVRQAIASSDRLVIGVVVNAIDDRLTKGEQLHVNWTQQSINLLPALLHEAKNSDRIVILASDHGHIIEHGTKLISTTEGGERWRPDDGNLTDQECRLTGSRVVASEHRVVIAPWSEQLRYKPKKNGYHGGVNPQELVTPVAVLSSGKSFPSGWIESLNKFPSWWNI
;
A
#
# COMPACT_ATOMS: atom_id res chain seq x y z
N MET A 1 -25.58 -22.83 50.96
CA MET A 1 -27.02 -23.16 50.87
C MET A 1 -27.31 -23.49 49.42
N ILE A 2 -27.72 -24.72 49.13
CA ILE A 2 -27.91 -25.19 47.76
C ILE A 2 -29.41 -25.12 47.47
N VAL A 3 -29.82 -24.27 46.53
CA VAL A 3 -31.16 -24.27 45.95
C VAL A 3 -30.99 -24.74 44.51
N PRO A 4 -31.72 -25.76 44.04
CA PRO A 4 -31.63 -26.16 42.65
C PRO A 4 -32.14 -25.07 41.71
N SER A 5 -31.63 -24.97 40.48
CA SER A 5 -32.20 -24.10 39.45
C SER A 5 -33.47 -24.71 38.86
N ILE A 6 -34.30 -23.88 38.22
CA ILE A 6 -35.54 -24.37 37.60
C ILE A 6 -35.27 -25.37 36.47
N ASN A 7 -34.18 -25.16 35.73
CA ASN A 7 -33.72 -26.07 34.68
C ASN A 7 -33.26 -27.40 35.27
N GLN A 8 -32.55 -27.39 36.41
CA GLN A 8 -32.19 -28.62 37.13
C GLN A 8 -33.43 -29.42 37.54
N ILE A 9 -34.48 -28.74 38.02
CA ILE A 9 -35.75 -29.39 38.37
C ILE A 9 -36.41 -29.99 37.13
N LYS A 10 -36.52 -29.24 36.02
CA LYS A 10 -37.10 -29.73 34.75
C LYS A 10 -36.43 -31.00 34.27
N VAL A 11 -35.10 -30.98 34.14
CA VAL A 11 -34.36 -32.15 33.61
C VAL A 11 -34.46 -33.34 34.57
N GLN A 12 -34.42 -33.10 35.89
CA GLN A 12 -34.60 -34.14 36.89
C GLN A 12 -35.99 -34.79 36.81
N VAL A 13 -37.04 -33.98 36.67
CA VAL A 13 -38.43 -34.44 36.49
C VAL A 13 -38.56 -35.29 35.23
N THR A 14 -38.03 -34.83 34.09
CA THR A 14 -38.03 -35.57 32.82
C THR A 14 -37.29 -36.91 32.93
N THR A 15 -36.14 -36.92 33.61
CA THR A 15 -35.34 -38.14 33.85
C THR A 15 -36.09 -39.15 34.71
N ILE A 16 -36.82 -38.69 35.72
CA ILE A 16 -37.61 -39.55 36.60
C ILE A 16 -38.83 -40.10 35.86
N ARG A 17 -39.54 -39.29 35.07
CA ARG A 17 -40.68 -39.75 34.28
C ARG A 17 -40.32 -40.86 33.30
N LYS A 18 -39.14 -40.80 32.65
CA LYS A 18 -38.64 -41.90 31.80
C LYS A 18 -38.51 -43.24 32.54
N LYS A 19 -38.29 -43.23 33.86
CA LYS A 19 -38.12 -44.43 34.69
C LYS A 19 -39.35 -44.75 35.54
N SER A 20 -40.33 -43.85 35.62
CA SER A 20 -41.48 -43.93 36.52
C SER A 20 -42.62 -43.09 35.95
N GLU A 21 -43.33 -43.61 34.94
CA GLU A 21 -44.30 -42.86 34.13
C GLU A 21 -45.50 -42.30 34.93
N ASN A 22 -45.82 -42.90 36.08
CA ASN A 22 -46.98 -42.56 36.92
C ASN A 22 -46.66 -41.75 38.19
N ALA A 23 -45.45 -41.18 38.31
CA ALA A 23 -45.06 -40.43 39.49
C ALA A 23 -45.73 -39.04 39.56
N LYS A 24 -46.69 -38.86 40.49
CA LYS A 24 -47.37 -37.57 40.73
C LYS A 24 -46.59 -36.61 41.65
N PHE A 25 -45.83 -37.16 42.61
CA PHE A 25 -44.99 -36.39 43.54
C PHE A 25 -43.52 -36.75 43.42
N ILE A 26 -42.65 -35.75 43.35
CA ILE A 26 -41.19 -35.92 43.34
C ILE A 26 -40.62 -35.12 44.52
N GLY A 27 -40.01 -35.82 45.47
CA GLY A 27 -39.35 -35.19 46.61
C GLY A 27 -37.90 -34.91 46.30
N ILE A 28 -37.45 -33.66 46.49
CA ILE A 28 -36.05 -33.27 46.33
C ILE A 28 -35.55 -32.68 47.64
N HIS A 29 -34.44 -33.23 48.13
CA HIS A 29 -33.73 -32.68 49.27
C HIS A 29 -32.93 -31.43 48.85
N THR A 30 -33.13 -30.32 49.55
CA THR A 30 -32.47 -29.04 49.30
C THR A 30 -32.31 -28.23 50.59
N SER A 31 -31.10 -27.75 50.86
CA SER A 31 -30.78 -26.97 52.06
C SER A 31 -31.03 -25.46 51.92
N GLY A 32 -31.36 -24.99 50.72
CA GLY A 32 -31.68 -23.59 50.46
C GLY A 32 -33.17 -23.32 50.29
N GLN A 33 -33.55 -22.04 50.37
CA GLN A 33 -34.92 -21.56 50.22
C GLN A 33 -35.27 -21.24 48.76
N TRP A 34 -36.31 -21.89 48.23
CA TRP A 34 -36.85 -21.59 46.90
C TRP A 34 -37.55 -20.22 46.90
N ILE A 35 -37.20 -19.38 45.94
CA ILE A 35 -37.70 -17.99 45.80
C ILE A 35 -38.16 -17.68 44.36
N SER A 36 -38.21 -18.68 43.48
CA SER A 36 -38.60 -18.52 42.08
C SER A 36 -40.06 -18.96 41.86
N GLU A 37 -40.51 -18.94 40.60
CA GLU A 37 -41.86 -19.35 40.20
C GLU A 37 -42.20 -20.75 40.72
N THR A 38 -43.44 -20.92 41.18
CA THR A 38 -43.93 -22.17 41.77
C THR A 38 -44.70 -23.02 40.78
N VAL A 39 -44.90 -22.55 39.55
CA VAL A 39 -45.57 -23.29 38.47
C VAL A 39 -44.82 -23.03 37.17
N GLN A 40 -44.42 -24.09 36.48
CA GLN A 40 -43.85 -23.99 35.15
C GLN A 40 -44.38 -25.06 34.20
N THR A 41 -44.51 -24.68 32.93
CA THR A 41 -44.96 -25.57 31.87
C THR A 41 -43.77 -25.92 30.99
N ASP A 42 -43.57 -27.21 30.72
CA ASP A 42 -42.51 -27.75 29.87
C ASP A 42 -43.12 -28.79 28.92
N GLY A 43 -43.40 -28.35 27.68
CA GLY A 43 -44.21 -29.11 26.73
C GLY A 43 -45.61 -29.40 27.27
N ASP A 44 -46.01 -30.67 27.25
CA ASP A 44 -47.31 -31.13 27.75
C ASP A 44 -47.37 -31.24 29.29
N ILE A 45 -46.25 -31.02 30.01
CA ILE A 45 -46.15 -31.23 31.46
C ILE A 45 -46.20 -29.90 32.21
N THR A 46 -47.03 -29.82 33.25
CA THR A 46 -47.04 -28.71 34.21
C THR A 46 -46.38 -29.16 35.52
N ILE A 47 -45.29 -28.51 35.90
CA ILE A 47 -44.51 -28.75 37.12
C ILE A 47 -44.90 -27.72 38.17
N TYR A 48 -45.44 -28.17 39.30
CA TYR A 48 -45.73 -27.36 40.48
C TYR A 48 -44.64 -27.56 41.53
N ILE A 49 -43.96 -26.50 41.94
CA ILE A 49 -42.83 -26.52 42.87
C ILE A 49 -43.29 -26.00 44.22
N HIS A 50 -43.10 -26.82 45.25
CA HIS A 50 -43.61 -26.59 46.60
C HIS A 50 -42.48 -26.63 47.63
N PRO A 51 -42.02 -25.48 48.16
CA PRO A 51 -41.07 -25.46 49.26
C PRO A 51 -41.72 -25.86 50.59
N CYS A 52 -41.25 -26.95 51.18
CA CYS A 52 -41.81 -27.57 52.38
C CYS A 52 -40.78 -27.63 53.51
N LYS A 53 -41.02 -26.90 54.61
CA LYS A 53 -40.11 -26.85 55.77
C LYS A 53 -40.43 -27.88 56.87
N SER A 54 -41.50 -28.65 56.75
CA SER A 54 -41.92 -29.66 57.74
C SER A 54 -42.66 -30.83 57.10
N PRO A 55 -42.70 -32.02 57.74
CA PRO A 55 -43.49 -33.15 57.25
C PRO A 55 -44.99 -32.83 57.16
N LEU A 56 -45.50 -31.96 58.05
CA LEU A 56 -46.89 -31.51 58.01
C LEU A 56 -47.20 -30.70 56.75
N ALA A 57 -46.29 -29.81 56.34
CA ALA A 57 -46.44 -29.03 55.12
C ALA A 57 -46.53 -29.94 53.88
N ILE A 58 -45.69 -30.98 53.82
CA ILE A 58 -45.72 -31.98 52.74
C ILE A 58 -47.08 -32.70 52.71
N ARG A 59 -47.59 -33.13 53.87
CA ARG A 59 -48.90 -33.81 53.96
C ARG A 59 -50.05 -32.92 53.54
N LEU A 60 -50.03 -31.63 53.88
CA LEU A 60 -51.06 -30.67 53.48
C LEU A 60 -51.10 -30.55 51.94
N ILE A 61 -49.95 -30.36 51.31
CA ILE A 61 -49.87 -30.30 49.84
C ILE A 61 -50.34 -31.60 49.20
N MET A 62 -49.86 -32.76 49.68
CA MET A 62 -50.27 -34.05 49.13
C MET A 62 -51.79 -34.26 49.27
N ARG A 63 -52.37 -33.91 50.42
CA ARG A 63 -53.80 -34.01 50.68
C ARG A 63 -54.60 -33.12 49.73
N ASP A 64 -54.21 -31.85 49.61
CA ASP A 64 -54.95 -30.89 48.79
C ASP A 64 -54.92 -31.28 47.30
N VAL A 65 -53.75 -31.69 46.80
CA VAL A 65 -53.58 -32.22 45.43
C VAL A 65 -54.40 -33.49 45.20
N MET A 66 -54.46 -34.39 46.18
CA MET A 66 -55.26 -35.61 46.08
C MET A 66 -56.77 -35.31 46.14
N GLN A 67 -57.21 -34.37 46.97
CA GLN A 67 -58.61 -33.95 47.05
C GLN A 67 -59.06 -33.26 45.76
N ASP A 68 -58.21 -32.42 45.17
CA ASP A 68 -58.49 -31.77 43.89
C ASP A 68 -58.57 -32.78 42.74
N ALA A 69 -57.73 -33.83 42.77
CA ALA A 69 -57.80 -34.93 41.81
C ALA A 69 -59.10 -35.75 41.93
N ILE A 70 -59.60 -35.95 43.16
CA ILE A 70 -60.86 -36.65 43.43
C ILE A 70 -62.07 -35.80 43.00
N ARG A 71 -62.00 -34.47 43.12
CA ARG A 71 -63.08 -33.56 42.74
C ARG A 71 -63.19 -33.37 41.22
N ASN A 72 -62.10 -33.51 40.48
CA ASN A 72 -62.02 -33.26 39.04
C ASN A 72 -61.77 -34.56 38.23
N LEU A 73 -62.52 -35.62 38.54
CA LEU A 73 -62.38 -36.97 37.96
C LEU A 73 -62.43 -37.02 36.43
N ASP A 74 -63.07 -36.05 35.76
CA ASP A 74 -63.22 -36.00 34.30
C ASP A 74 -62.07 -35.27 33.56
N GLN A 75 -61.22 -34.49 34.25
CA GLN A 75 -60.11 -33.74 33.63
C GLN A 75 -58.71 -34.30 33.92
N ASP A 76 -58.55 -35.17 34.93
CA ASP A 76 -57.23 -35.63 35.43
C ASP A 76 -56.66 -36.87 34.68
N ARG A 77 -57.26 -37.28 33.55
CA ARG A 77 -56.73 -38.40 32.72
C ARG A 77 -55.42 -38.07 31.99
N GLN A 78 -55.04 -36.79 31.90
CA GLN A 78 -53.70 -36.41 31.45
C GLN A 78 -52.79 -36.34 32.67
N ASN A 79 -51.91 -37.34 32.81
CA ASN A 79 -50.92 -37.52 33.89
C ASN A 79 -49.76 -36.50 33.79
N ASN A 80 -50.11 -35.25 33.49
CA ASN A 80 -49.22 -34.21 33.03
C ASN A 80 -48.95 -33.15 34.11
N LYS A 81 -49.61 -33.24 35.28
CA LYS A 81 -49.33 -32.36 36.42
C LYS A 81 -48.42 -33.08 37.42
N ILE A 82 -47.25 -32.51 37.68
CA ILE A 82 -46.22 -33.08 38.56
C ILE A 82 -45.97 -32.12 39.71
N HIS A 83 -45.96 -32.63 40.93
CA HIS A 83 -45.73 -31.84 42.14
C HIS A 83 -44.34 -32.14 42.71
N VAL A 84 -43.43 -31.17 42.60
CA VAL A 84 -42.08 -31.22 43.13
C VAL A 84 -42.06 -30.63 44.53
N LEU A 85 -41.70 -31.44 45.52
CA LEU A 85 -41.62 -31.06 46.93
C LEU A 85 -40.15 -30.79 47.28
N LEU A 86 -39.80 -29.53 47.53
CA LEU A 86 -38.46 -29.10 47.92
C LEU A 86 -38.36 -29.02 49.44
N THR A 87 -37.49 -29.81 50.08
CA THR A 87 -37.43 -29.85 51.55
C THR A 87 -35.99 -29.95 52.09
N PRO A 88 -35.66 -29.28 53.21
CA PRO A 88 -34.37 -29.44 53.88
C PRO A 88 -34.29 -30.66 54.81
N LEU A 89 -35.38 -31.45 54.89
CA LEU A 89 -35.48 -32.65 55.73
C LEU A 89 -34.77 -33.84 55.08
N GLU A 90 -34.27 -34.78 55.89
CA GLU A 90 -33.74 -36.05 55.41
C GLU A 90 -34.85 -37.12 55.33
N ASP A 91 -34.58 -38.24 54.66
CA ASP A 91 -35.54 -39.35 54.54
C ASP A 91 -36.02 -39.86 55.91
N ASN A 92 -35.13 -39.86 56.90
CA ASN A 92 -35.43 -40.30 58.27
C ASN A 92 -36.37 -39.34 59.03
N ASP A 93 -36.49 -38.10 58.58
CA ASP A 93 -37.38 -37.10 59.17
C ASP A 93 -38.81 -37.19 58.60
N LEU A 94 -39.02 -38.02 57.57
CA LEU A 94 -40.30 -38.20 56.89
C LEU A 94 -40.98 -39.49 57.32
N GLY A 95 -42.30 -39.44 57.51
CA GLY A 95 -43.09 -40.65 57.75
C GLY A 95 -43.16 -41.54 56.51
N GLU A 96 -43.29 -42.86 56.71
CA GLU A 96 -43.44 -43.83 55.62
C GLU A 96 -44.62 -43.50 54.69
N ASP A 97 -45.66 -42.86 55.25
CA ASP A 97 -46.82 -42.38 54.51
C ASP A 97 -46.45 -41.34 53.44
N ILE A 98 -45.48 -40.46 53.72
CA ILE A 98 -44.97 -39.47 52.78
C ILE A 98 -44.07 -40.18 51.76
N LEU A 99 -43.10 -40.97 52.24
CA LEU A 99 -42.12 -41.65 51.39
C LEU A 99 -42.80 -42.54 50.35
N MET A 100 -43.79 -43.34 50.72
CA MET A 100 -44.53 -44.24 49.81
C MET A 100 -45.20 -43.52 48.62
N ARG A 101 -45.47 -42.22 48.75
CA ARG A 101 -46.12 -41.40 47.72
C ARG A 101 -45.13 -40.64 46.84
N LEU A 102 -43.86 -40.55 47.25
CA LEU A 102 -42.79 -39.97 46.46
C LEU A 102 -42.30 -40.92 45.37
N ALA A 103 -41.88 -40.37 44.24
CA ALA A 103 -41.15 -41.11 43.21
C ALA A 103 -39.94 -41.84 43.83
N LYS A 104 -39.80 -43.14 43.55
CA LYS A 104 -38.76 -44.03 44.10
C LYS A 104 -38.75 -44.17 45.63
N ARG A 105 -39.80 -43.72 46.32
CA ARG A 105 -40.00 -43.85 47.77
C ARG A 105 -38.91 -43.21 48.65
N LYS A 106 -38.29 -42.14 48.16
CA LYS A 106 -37.24 -41.39 48.87
C LYS A 106 -37.13 -39.95 48.39
N LEU A 107 -36.50 -39.10 49.17
CA LEU A 107 -36.02 -37.81 48.70
C LEU A 107 -34.84 -38.02 47.75
N LEU A 108 -34.85 -37.27 46.65
CA LEU A 108 -33.80 -37.31 45.66
C LEU A 108 -32.85 -36.14 45.91
N ALA A 109 -31.55 -36.42 45.94
CA ALA A 109 -30.54 -35.41 45.76
C ALA A 109 -30.39 -35.11 44.26
N ILE A 110 -30.31 -33.84 43.89
CA ILE A 110 -29.94 -33.46 42.53
C ILE A 110 -28.44 -33.64 42.38
N ASP A 111 -28.04 -34.69 41.66
CA ASP A 111 -26.69 -34.83 41.16
C ASP A 111 -26.60 -34.11 39.81
N VAL A 112 -26.01 -32.92 39.83
CA VAL A 112 -25.80 -32.08 38.64
C VAL A 112 -25.05 -32.81 37.52
N TRP A 113 -24.18 -33.76 37.84
CA TRP A 113 -23.44 -34.51 36.81
C TRP A 113 -24.28 -35.62 36.17
N GLU A 114 -25.23 -36.22 36.88
CA GLU A 114 -26.21 -37.14 36.27
C GLU A 114 -27.14 -36.41 35.29
N VAL A 115 -27.48 -35.15 35.60
CA VAL A 115 -28.23 -34.27 34.68
C VAL A 115 -27.41 -34.01 33.42
N VAL A 116 -26.12 -33.63 33.57
CA VAL A 116 -25.21 -33.43 32.42
C VAL A 116 -25.06 -34.71 31.58
N LYS A 117 -24.92 -35.89 32.19
CA LYS A 117 -24.89 -37.16 31.43
C LYS A 117 -26.11 -37.32 30.53
N SER A 118 -27.30 -37.01 31.06
CA SER A 118 -28.54 -37.10 30.29
C SER A 118 -28.58 -36.09 29.14
N LEU A 119 -28.06 -34.87 29.34
CA LEU A 119 -28.02 -33.82 28.31
C LEU A 119 -27.13 -34.21 27.12
N PHE A 120 -26.01 -34.88 27.38
CA PHE A 120 -25.05 -35.30 26.34
C PHE A 120 -25.24 -36.75 25.86
N GLN A 121 -26.21 -37.49 26.41
CA GLN A 121 -26.37 -38.94 26.20
C GLN A 121 -25.09 -39.74 26.53
N ALA A 122 -24.36 -39.31 27.56
CA ALA A 122 -23.11 -39.92 27.99
C ALA A 122 -23.34 -40.99 29.08
N ASN A 123 -22.57 -42.09 29.02
CA ASN A 123 -22.52 -43.14 30.03
C ASN A 123 -21.49 -42.82 31.13
N ALA A 124 -20.40 -42.14 30.77
CA ALA A 124 -19.32 -41.76 31.67
C ALA A 124 -18.85 -40.32 31.42
N ILE A 125 -18.31 -39.69 32.45
CA ILE A 125 -17.77 -38.32 32.42
C ILE A 125 -16.34 -38.38 32.95
N ASP A 126 -15.46 -37.58 32.35
CA ASP A 126 -14.09 -37.40 32.83
C ASP A 126 -14.04 -37.02 34.33
N PRO A 127 -13.29 -37.77 35.17
CA PRO A 127 -13.13 -37.45 36.59
C PRO A 127 -12.56 -36.05 36.87
N ARG A 128 -11.80 -35.46 35.94
CA ARG A 128 -11.26 -34.10 36.04
C ARG A 128 -12.39 -33.07 36.17
N LEU A 129 -13.48 -33.26 35.42
CA LEU A 129 -14.63 -32.36 35.42
C LEU A 129 -15.44 -32.43 36.71
N ARG A 130 -15.57 -33.61 37.33
CA ARG A 130 -16.42 -33.81 38.53
C ARG A 130 -16.03 -32.94 39.72
N LYS A 131 -14.78 -32.50 39.79
CA LYS A 131 -14.27 -31.60 40.84
C LYS A 131 -14.79 -30.17 40.69
N GLU A 132 -15.19 -29.79 39.48
CA GLU A 132 -15.57 -28.43 39.09
C GLU A 132 -17.10 -28.32 38.94
N ARG A 133 -17.82 -28.31 40.07
CA ARG A 133 -19.30 -28.31 40.09
C ARG A 133 -19.93 -27.20 39.24
N TRP A 134 -19.30 -26.02 39.20
CA TRP A 134 -19.77 -24.87 38.43
C TRP A 134 -19.88 -25.17 36.93
N ILE A 135 -19.02 -26.04 36.37
CA ILE A 135 -19.08 -26.42 34.94
C ILE A 135 -20.43 -27.10 34.64
N ALA A 136 -20.85 -28.02 35.51
CA ALA A 136 -22.14 -28.70 35.33
C ALA A 136 -23.31 -27.72 35.38
N GLU A 137 -23.26 -26.73 36.26
CA GLU A 137 -24.29 -25.69 36.38
C GLU A 137 -24.40 -24.88 35.09
N TYR A 138 -23.27 -24.44 34.51
CA TYR A 138 -23.25 -23.75 33.22
C TYR A 138 -23.80 -24.59 32.07
N LEU A 139 -23.38 -25.86 31.96
CA LEU A 139 -23.84 -26.75 30.91
C LEU A 139 -25.37 -26.96 30.99
N ILE A 140 -25.92 -27.08 32.20
CA ILE A 140 -27.36 -27.21 32.40
C ILE A 140 -28.08 -25.93 32.03
N ASP A 141 -27.60 -24.77 32.48
CA ASP A 141 -28.29 -23.50 32.23
C ASP A 141 -28.33 -23.16 30.73
N TRP A 142 -27.22 -23.38 30.01
CA TRP A 142 -27.16 -23.17 28.55
C TRP A 142 -27.92 -24.21 27.72
N SER A 143 -28.34 -25.34 28.31
CA SER A 143 -29.18 -26.32 27.60
C SER A 143 -30.57 -25.78 27.27
N SER A 144 -31.02 -24.73 27.97
CA SER A 144 -32.31 -24.07 27.73
C SER A 144 -32.34 -23.27 26.43
N THR A 145 -31.17 -22.84 25.94
CA THR A 145 -31.04 -22.05 24.71
C THR A 145 -30.80 -22.96 23.51
N ASP A 146 -29.89 -23.94 23.64
CA ASP A 146 -29.55 -24.88 22.56
C ASP A 146 -29.20 -26.26 23.11
N SER A 147 -29.81 -27.30 22.52
CA SER A 147 -29.51 -28.70 22.85
C SER A 147 -28.08 -29.10 22.43
N TYR A 148 -27.44 -29.97 23.20
CA TYR A 148 -26.12 -30.51 22.86
C TYR A 148 -26.22 -31.71 21.93
N ALA A 149 -25.21 -31.87 21.05
CA ALA A 149 -25.07 -33.08 20.26
C ALA A 149 -24.72 -34.29 21.17
N PRO A 150 -25.25 -35.49 20.89
CA PRO A 150 -24.87 -36.70 21.61
C PRO A 150 -23.37 -36.99 21.46
N VAL A 151 -22.71 -37.43 22.54
CA VAL A 151 -21.30 -37.84 22.47
C VAL A 151 -21.15 -39.22 21.83
N SER A 152 -20.34 -39.31 20.77
CA SER A 152 -20.24 -40.48 19.89
C SER A 152 -19.88 -41.80 20.59
N ASN A 153 -19.08 -41.75 21.67
CA ASN A 153 -18.60 -42.94 22.40
C ASN A 153 -19.24 -43.10 23.80
N GLY A 154 -20.27 -42.32 24.12
CA GLY A 154 -20.86 -42.31 25.47
C GLY A 154 -19.90 -41.84 26.57
N PHE A 155 -18.78 -41.19 26.24
CA PHE A 155 -17.84 -40.59 27.19
C PHE A 155 -17.79 -39.09 26.94
N LEU A 156 -18.06 -38.29 27.97
CA LEU A 156 -17.90 -36.85 27.94
C LEU A 156 -16.52 -36.47 28.48
N ASP A 157 -15.59 -36.22 27.58
CA ASP A 157 -14.23 -35.79 27.88
C ASP A 157 -14.15 -34.28 28.22
N ALA A 158 -13.03 -33.88 28.85
CA ALA A 158 -12.84 -32.50 29.28
C ALA A 158 -12.70 -31.55 28.10
N GLU A 159 -12.06 -31.99 27.01
CA GLU A 159 -11.74 -31.21 25.83
C GLU A 159 -13.02 -30.78 25.07
N THR A 160 -13.98 -31.69 24.94
CA THR A 160 -15.32 -31.44 24.40
C THR A 160 -16.07 -30.41 25.26
N VAL A 161 -16.03 -30.57 26.57
CA VAL A 161 -16.69 -29.62 27.50
C VAL A 161 -16.05 -28.24 27.40
N TRP A 162 -14.73 -28.14 27.37
CA TRP A 162 -14.03 -26.86 27.22
C TRP A 162 -14.31 -26.19 25.88
N THR A 163 -14.43 -26.95 24.79
CA THR A 163 -14.84 -26.41 23.49
C THR A 163 -16.21 -25.72 23.59
N ILE A 164 -17.16 -26.34 24.29
CA ILE A 164 -18.49 -25.78 24.51
C ILE A 164 -18.43 -24.55 25.43
N LEU A 165 -17.65 -24.60 26.52
CA LEU A 165 -17.47 -23.48 27.45
C LEU A 165 -16.87 -22.26 26.74
N LEU A 166 -15.84 -22.46 25.92
CA LEU A 166 -15.15 -21.41 25.17
C LEU A 166 -16.06 -20.84 24.06
N ASN A 167 -16.78 -21.70 23.33
CA ASN A 167 -17.67 -21.27 22.26
C ASN A 167 -18.88 -20.50 22.80
N ARG A 168 -19.65 -21.10 23.72
CA ARG A 168 -20.88 -20.47 24.23
C ARG A 168 -20.60 -19.32 25.20
N GLY A 169 -19.50 -19.40 25.96
CA GLY A 169 -19.14 -18.39 26.95
C GLY A 169 -18.43 -17.17 26.35
N LEU A 170 -17.56 -17.37 25.36
CA LEU A 170 -16.63 -16.34 24.86
C LEU A 170 -16.59 -16.22 23.33
N ASP A 171 -17.41 -16.97 22.60
CA ASP A 171 -17.39 -17.06 21.13
C ASP A 171 -16.03 -17.54 20.55
N ILE A 172 -15.27 -18.30 21.33
CA ILE A 172 -14.04 -18.95 20.85
C ILE A 172 -14.44 -20.26 20.19
N SER A 173 -14.33 -20.30 18.87
CA SER A 173 -14.83 -21.43 18.06
C SER A 173 -13.73 -22.39 17.61
N ASP A 174 -12.47 -22.00 17.72
CA ASP A 174 -11.34 -22.85 17.35
C ASP A 174 -11.08 -23.91 18.44
N PHE A 175 -10.83 -25.14 17.99
CA PHE A 175 -10.56 -26.28 18.85
C PHE A 175 -9.12 -26.28 19.39
N SER A 176 -8.20 -25.60 18.71
CA SER A 176 -6.79 -25.47 19.10
C SER A 176 -6.31 -24.02 18.94
N PRO A 177 -6.84 -23.07 19.74
CA PRO A 177 -6.47 -21.67 19.61
C PRO A 177 -4.97 -21.47 19.87
N ASP A 178 -4.31 -20.72 18.99
CA ASP A 178 -2.94 -20.23 19.19
C ASP A 178 -2.93 -18.78 19.74
N LEU A 179 -1.74 -18.25 20.06
CA LEU A 179 -1.62 -16.86 20.54
C LEU A 179 -2.18 -15.84 19.53
N PRO A 180 -1.86 -15.91 18.22
CA PRO A 180 -2.46 -15.03 17.22
C PRO A 180 -3.99 -15.12 17.18
N TYR A 181 -4.58 -16.30 17.38
CA TYR A 181 -6.03 -16.49 17.45
C TYR A 181 -6.61 -15.74 18.64
N ILE A 182 -6.03 -15.90 19.84
CA ILE A 182 -6.49 -15.17 21.03
C ILE A 182 -6.42 -13.66 20.80
N LEU A 183 -5.34 -13.16 20.18
CA LEU A 183 -5.21 -11.73 19.89
C LEU A 183 -6.22 -11.25 18.83
N LYS A 184 -6.45 -11.97 17.73
CA LYS A 184 -7.49 -11.61 16.76
C LYS A 184 -8.89 -11.71 17.36
N TRP A 185 -9.15 -12.72 18.18
CA TRP A 185 -10.38 -12.83 18.97
C TRP A 185 -10.57 -11.60 19.87
N SER A 186 -9.50 -11.14 20.50
CA SER A 186 -9.53 -10.03 21.44
C SER A 186 -9.90 -8.69 20.80
N ILE A 187 -9.78 -8.52 19.48
CA ILE A 187 -10.10 -7.26 18.79
C ILE A 187 -11.59 -6.90 18.92
N ASP A 188 -12.45 -7.90 19.04
CA ASP A 188 -13.89 -7.72 19.21
C ASP A 188 -14.22 -7.32 20.66
N ASN A 189 -14.67 -6.08 20.84
CA ASN A 189 -14.98 -5.52 22.16
C ASN A 189 -16.15 -6.24 22.85
N ASP A 190 -17.07 -6.85 22.10
CA ASP A 190 -18.20 -7.59 22.70
C ASP A 190 -17.68 -8.87 23.38
N ARG A 191 -16.69 -9.53 22.77
CA ARG A 191 -16.05 -10.73 23.33
C ARG A 191 -15.22 -10.42 24.56
N ILE A 192 -14.50 -9.29 24.57
CA ILE A 192 -13.80 -8.81 25.76
C ILE A 192 -14.78 -8.44 26.87
N THR A 193 -15.92 -7.82 26.52
CA THR A 193 -16.96 -7.51 27.50
C THR A 193 -17.54 -8.78 28.12
N LYS A 194 -17.82 -9.81 27.32
CA LYS A 194 -18.23 -11.13 27.83
C LYS A 194 -17.24 -11.69 28.84
N LEU A 195 -15.94 -11.68 28.53
CA LEU A 195 -14.89 -12.15 29.45
C LEU A 195 -14.83 -11.34 30.76
N LYS A 196 -14.99 -10.01 30.69
CA LYS A 196 -14.98 -9.12 31.87
C LYS A 196 -16.19 -9.33 32.76
N THR A 197 -17.37 -9.50 32.17
CA THR A 197 -18.64 -9.67 32.91
C THR A 197 -18.87 -11.10 33.40
N ALA A 198 -18.06 -12.06 32.94
CA ALA A 198 -18.17 -13.44 33.37
C ALA A 198 -17.90 -13.58 34.88
N PRO A 199 -18.61 -14.49 35.57
CA PRO A 199 -18.35 -14.80 36.98
C PRO A 199 -16.87 -15.12 37.26
N PRO A 200 -16.30 -14.68 38.40
CA PRO A 200 -14.87 -14.80 38.68
C PRO A 200 -14.33 -16.24 38.58
N ILE A 201 -15.13 -17.24 38.96
CA ILE A 201 -14.77 -18.65 38.87
C ILE A 201 -14.60 -19.09 37.41
N PHE A 202 -15.53 -18.69 36.52
CA PHE A 202 -15.45 -18.99 35.09
C PHE A 202 -14.23 -18.30 34.47
N GLN A 203 -14.05 -17.01 34.77
CA GLN A 203 -12.93 -16.21 34.25
C GLN A 203 -11.58 -16.81 34.64
N GLN A 204 -11.37 -17.15 35.92
CA GLN A 204 -10.13 -17.75 36.39
C GLN A 204 -9.86 -19.12 35.75
N ALA A 205 -10.91 -19.94 35.59
CA ALA A 205 -10.79 -21.26 35.00
C ALA A 205 -10.47 -21.20 33.50
N VAL A 206 -11.11 -20.31 32.73
CA VAL A 206 -10.78 -20.07 31.32
C VAL A 206 -9.34 -19.60 31.17
N ILE A 207 -8.91 -18.62 31.98
CA ILE A 207 -7.53 -18.12 31.94
C ILE A 207 -6.55 -19.26 32.20
N ALA A 208 -6.79 -20.09 33.23
CA ALA A 208 -5.95 -21.23 33.54
C ALA A 208 -5.92 -22.28 32.42
N TYR A 209 -7.08 -22.59 31.83
CA TYR A 209 -7.19 -23.54 30.72
C TYR A 209 -6.42 -23.07 29.49
N LEU A 210 -6.66 -21.83 29.03
CA LEU A 210 -5.97 -21.26 27.87
C LEU A 210 -4.48 -21.03 28.14
N THR A 211 -4.08 -20.74 29.37
CA THR A 211 -2.65 -20.66 29.75
C THR A 211 -1.96 -22.02 29.58
N ASN A 212 -2.62 -23.11 29.96
CA ASN A 212 -2.06 -24.46 29.82
C ASN A 212 -2.03 -24.92 28.36
N LEU A 213 -3.01 -24.51 27.55
CA LEU A 213 -3.12 -24.91 26.15
C LEU A 213 -2.16 -24.10 25.25
N VAL A 214 -2.12 -22.79 25.43
CA VAL A 214 -1.47 -21.84 24.52
C VAL A 214 -0.12 -21.34 25.06
N GLY A 215 0.06 -21.39 26.37
CA GLY A 215 1.28 -21.00 27.06
C GLY A 215 1.14 -19.74 27.91
N ARG A 216 2.24 -19.40 28.59
CA ARG A 216 2.26 -18.36 29.63
C ARG A 216 1.96 -16.96 29.12
N THR A 217 2.24 -16.63 27.86
CA THR A 217 1.88 -15.32 27.28
C THR A 217 0.36 -15.11 27.22
N ALA A 218 -0.42 -16.18 26.99
CA ALA A 218 -1.88 -16.10 27.00
C ALA A 218 -2.43 -15.68 28.36
N HIS A 219 -1.74 -16.06 29.45
CA HIS A 219 -2.07 -15.60 30.81
C HIS A 219 -2.08 -14.08 30.89
N TYR A 220 -0.99 -13.43 30.47
CA TYR A 220 -0.84 -11.97 30.53
C TYR A 220 -1.84 -11.26 29.62
N ILE A 221 -2.05 -11.78 28.40
CA ILE A 221 -3.04 -11.23 27.47
C ILE A 221 -4.44 -11.24 28.10
N LEU A 222 -4.90 -12.40 28.59
CA LEU A 222 -6.26 -12.55 29.11
C LEU A 222 -6.45 -11.82 30.45
N ARG A 223 -5.43 -11.80 31.32
CA ARG A 223 -5.46 -11.00 32.55
C ARG A 223 -5.56 -9.51 32.25
N CYS A 224 -4.72 -9.02 31.33
CA CYS A 224 -4.78 -7.64 30.86
C CYS A 224 -6.18 -7.32 30.31
N ALA A 225 -6.76 -8.22 29.51
CA ALA A 225 -8.10 -8.08 28.95
C ALA A 225 -9.18 -7.88 30.01
N CYS A 226 -9.06 -8.57 31.15
CA CYS A 226 -10.02 -8.49 32.25
C CYS A 226 -9.93 -7.18 33.04
N GLN A 227 -8.79 -6.49 32.95
CA GLN A 227 -8.43 -5.40 33.86
C GLN A 227 -8.44 -4.02 33.20
N THR A 228 -8.13 -3.93 31.90
CA THR A 228 -8.06 -2.65 31.21
C THR A 228 -9.44 -2.17 30.80
N GLU A 229 -9.76 -0.88 30.99
CA GLU A 229 -11.03 -0.33 30.50
C GLU A 229 -11.10 -0.37 28.97
N ARG A 230 -10.04 0.13 28.32
CA ARG A 230 -9.86 0.09 26.87
C ARG A 230 -9.19 -1.21 26.44
N ASN A 231 -9.62 -1.73 25.30
CA ASN A 231 -9.05 -2.92 24.69
C ASN A 231 -7.82 -2.56 23.84
N ASP A 232 -6.65 -2.57 24.48
CA ASP A 232 -5.37 -2.19 23.85
C ASP A 232 -4.46 -3.42 23.58
N LEU A 233 -4.98 -4.65 23.68
CA LEU A 233 -4.15 -5.88 23.73
C LEU A 233 -3.25 -6.08 22.51
N VAL A 234 -3.78 -5.83 21.31
CA VAL A 234 -3.00 -5.96 20.07
C VAL A 234 -1.99 -4.82 19.97
N SER A 235 -2.38 -3.59 20.31
CA SER A 235 -1.48 -2.43 20.34
C SER A 235 -0.34 -2.59 21.35
N LEU A 236 -0.59 -3.21 22.50
CA LEU A 236 0.45 -3.54 23.49
C LEU A 236 1.49 -4.51 22.94
N GLY A 237 1.07 -5.52 22.16
CA GLY A 237 2.02 -6.41 21.48
C GLY A 237 2.98 -5.66 20.55
N LEU A 238 2.51 -4.61 19.85
CA LEU A 238 3.38 -3.76 19.02
C LEU A 238 4.33 -2.91 19.87
N VAL A 239 3.85 -2.37 21.00
CA VAL A 239 4.66 -1.63 21.98
C VAL A 239 5.78 -2.50 22.54
N PHE A 240 5.50 -3.76 22.86
CA PHE A 240 6.50 -4.73 23.32
C PHE A 240 7.59 -4.99 22.28
N GLY A 241 7.27 -4.85 20.99
CA GLY A 241 8.26 -4.88 19.91
C GLY A 241 9.32 -3.79 20.00
N VAL A 242 8.99 -2.63 20.56
CA VAL A 242 9.95 -1.54 20.82
C VAL A 242 10.61 -1.73 22.19
N LEU A 243 9.82 -2.00 23.24
CA LEU A 243 10.31 -2.07 24.62
C LEU A 243 11.36 -3.17 24.82
N PHE A 244 11.15 -4.34 24.22
CA PHE A 244 12.04 -5.50 24.34
C PHE A 244 12.93 -5.68 23.11
N HIS A 245 13.06 -4.66 22.25
CA HIS A 245 13.99 -4.70 21.15
C HIS A 245 15.44 -4.78 21.66
N PRO A 246 16.34 -5.59 21.08
CA PRO A 246 17.73 -5.71 21.56
C PRO A 246 18.47 -4.37 21.66
N GLN A 247 18.20 -3.44 20.73
CA GLN A 247 18.82 -2.10 20.72
C GLN A 247 18.24 -1.14 21.79
N ALA A 248 17.10 -1.50 22.41
CA ALA A 248 16.45 -0.75 23.49
C ALA A 248 16.87 -1.22 24.90
N SER A 249 17.65 -2.29 24.99
CA SER A 249 18.07 -2.89 26.27
C SER A 249 18.66 -1.85 27.24
N GLY A 250 18.08 -1.76 28.44
CA GLY A 250 18.48 -0.82 29.51
C GLY A 250 18.14 0.65 29.27
N LYS A 251 17.48 1.01 28.16
CA LYS A 251 17.08 2.39 27.84
C LYS A 251 15.63 2.69 28.22
N LEU A 252 14.80 1.66 28.34
CA LEU A 252 13.34 1.78 28.48
C LEU A 252 12.78 1.17 29.78
N ASP A 253 13.61 0.90 30.79
CA ASP A 253 13.17 0.28 32.06
C ASP A 253 12.03 1.05 32.74
N LYS A 254 12.08 2.39 32.71
CA LYS A 254 10.99 3.25 33.22
C LYS A 254 9.68 3.09 32.43
N ALA A 255 9.77 2.88 31.12
CA ALA A 255 8.59 2.67 30.28
C ALA A 255 8.01 1.27 30.50
N ILE A 256 8.86 0.24 30.67
CA ILE A 256 8.45 -1.11 31.04
C ILE A 256 7.69 -1.09 32.37
N GLY A 257 8.24 -0.46 33.41
CA GLY A 257 7.57 -0.36 34.71
C GLY A 257 6.21 0.34 34.66
N LYS A 258 6.06 1.38 33.82
CA LYS A 258 4.75 2.03 33.59
C LYS A 258 3.74 1.11 32.89
N ILE A 259 4.19 0.27 31.95
CA ILE A 259 3.32 -0.73 31.31
C ILE A 259 2.89 -1.78 32.32
N GLU A 260 3.84 -2.31 33.10
CA GLU A 260 3.57 -3.31 34.14
C GLU A 260 2.55 -2.78 35.16
N GLU A 261 2.73 -1.55 35.65
CA GLU A 261 1.79 -0.89 36.57
C GLU A 261 0.40 -0.67 35.95
N ARG A 262 0.33 -0.09 34.75
CA ARG A 262 -0.93 0.35 34.14
C ARG A 262 -1.75 -0.79 33.53
N TYR A 263 -1.08 -1.78 32.93
CA TYR A 263 -1.73 -2.81 32.12
C TYR A 263 -1.63 -4.22 32.73
N LEU A 264 -0.65 -4.46 33.63
CA LEU A 264 -0.37 -5.79 34.19
C LEU A 264 -0.44 -5.82 35.73
N GLN A 265 -0.99 -4.79 36.39
CA GLN A 265 -1.13 -4.68 37.85
C GLN A 265 0.18 -4.87 38.64
N GLY A 266 1.30 -4.44 38.06
CA GLY A 266 2.63 -4.58 38.67
C GLY A 266 3.23 -5.98 38.55
N GLU A 267 2.61 -6.91 37.84
CA GLU A 267 3.26 -8.16 37.46
C GLU A 267 4.36 -7.88 36.44
N SER A 268 5.56 -8.39 36.71
CA SER A 268 6.67 -8.20 35.80
C SER A 268 6.57 -9.10 34.57
N LEU A 269 6.82 -8.52 33.39
CA LEU A 269 6.80 -9.21 32.11
C LEU A 269 8.24 -9.45 31.64
N THR A 270 8.67 -10.71 31.62
CA THR A 270 10.00 -11.06 31.12
C THR A 270 10.11 -10.81 29.61
N PRO A 271 11.30 -10.47 29.08
CA PRO A 271 11.50 -10.22 27.65
C PRO A 271 10.97 -11.32 26.73
N ASP A 272 11.18 -12.61 27.05
CA ASP A 272 10.73 -13.74 26.23
C ASP A 272 9.20 -13.76 26.04
N LEU A 273 8.44 -13.40 27.08
CA LEU A 273 6.98 -13.34 27.04
C LEU A 273 6.50 -12.14 26.25
N GLY A 274 7.15 -10.98 26.39
CA GLY A 274 6.87 -9.79 25.60
C GLY A 274 7.17 -9.98 24.11
N ILE A 275 8.27 -10.68 23.80
CA ILE A 275 8.66 -11.07 22.44
C ILE A 275 7.61 -12.02 21.84
N ALA A 276 7.15 -13.04 22.59
CA ALA A 276 6.10 -13.94 22.12
C ALA A 276 4.77 -13.21 21.86
N TRP A 277 4.42 -12.20 22.67
CA TRP A 277 3.24 -11.37 22.44
C TRP A 277 3.41 -10.53 21.17
N ARG A 278 4.58 -9.88 21.00
CA ARG A 278 4.93 -9.14 19.79
C ARG A 278 4.77 -10.01 18.53
N ASP A 279 5.37 -11.19 18.51
CA ASP A 279 5.38 -12.08 17.33
C ASP A 279 3.97 -12.48 16.92
N ALA A 280 3.14 -12.86 17.91
CA ALA A 280 1.74 -13.19 17.68
C ALA A 280 0.94 -11.98 17.14
N THR A 281 1.20 -10.78 17.65
CA THR A 281 0.60 -9.54 17.15
C THR A 281 1.03 -9.23 15.71
N GLN A 282 2.31 -9.42 15.36
CA GLN A 282 2.79 -9.19 14.00
C GLN A 282 2.08 -10.12 13.00
N GLU A 283 1.87 -11.39 13.35
CA GLU A 283 1.10 -12.33 12.53
C GLU A 283 -0.35 -11.86 12.31
N VAL A 284 -1.00 -11.38 13.38
CA VAL A 284 -2.38 -10.84 13.29
C VAL A 284 -2.45 -9.65 12.35
N ILE A 285 -1.53 -8.70 12.47
CA ILE A 285 -1.51 -7.49 11.64
C ILE A 285 -1.21 -7.83 10.18
N GLN A 286 -0.24 -8.70 9.93
CA GLN A 286 0.24 -9.00 8.58
C GLN A 286 -0.74 -9.88 7.80
N TRP A 287 -1.33 -10.89 8.44
CA TRP A 287 -2.11 -11.91 7.74
C TRP A 287 -3.60 -11.82 8.02
N ARG A 288 -3.99 -11.64 9.29
CA ARG A 288 -5.41 -11.71 9.72
C ARG A 288 -6.16 -10.37 9.64
N LEU A 289 -5.44 -9.27 9.43
CA LEU A 289 -5.99 -7.90 9.26
C LEU A 289 -5.60 -7.25 7.93
N SER A 290 -5.04 -8.02 6.99
CA SER A 290 -4.55 -7.50 5.71
C SER A 290 -5.64 -6.80 4.89
N SER A 291 -6.89 -7.27 4.96
CA SER A 291 -8.06 -6.68 4.29
C SER A 291 -8.80 -5.61 5.11
N GLU A 292 -8.53 -5.50 6.41
CA GLU A 292 -9.26 -4.64 7.36
C GLU A 292 -8.50 -3.33 7.62
N ILE A 293 -8.31 -2.52 6.57
CA ILE A 293 -7.40 -1.36 6.55
C ILE A 293 -7.66 -0.36 7.69
N GLN A 294 -8.93 0.00 7.94
CA GLN A 294 -9.27 0.99 8.96
C GLN A 294 -8.96 0.50 10.38
N GLN A 295 -9.30 -0.76 10.69
CA GLN A 295 -9.05 -1.33 12.00
C GLN A 295 -7.54 -1.52 12.24
N ARG A 296 -6.80 -1.99 11.23
CA ARG A 296 -5.34 -2.04 11.26
C ARG A 296 -4.75 -0.66 11.57
N SER A 297 -5.17 0.38 10.85
CA SER A 297 -4.69 1.76 11.06
C SER A 297 -4.94 2.25 12.49
N GLN A 298 -6.12 1.98 13.07
CA GLN A 298 -6.46 2.37 14.44
C GLN A 298 -5.57 1.69 15.48
N ILE A 299 -5.29 0.39 15.31
CA ILE A 299 -4.41 -0.38 16.21
C ILE A 299 -2.98 0.15 16.16
N LEU A 300 -2.49 0.48 14.96
CA LEU A 300 -1.15 1.05 14.75
C LEU A 300 -1.01 2.42 15.40
N HIS A 301 -1.95 3.33 15.16
CA HIS A 301 -1.95 4.65 15.81
C HIS A 301 -2.05 4.54 17.33
N ARG A 302 -2.87 3.62 17.84
CA ARG A 302 -2.98 3.39 19.28
C ARG A 302 -1.67 2.89 19.90
N ALA A 303 -0.92 2.04 19.20
CA ALA A 303 0.41 1.61 19.68
C ALA A 303 1.37 2.81 19.83
N ASP A 304 1.33 3.76 18.89
CA ASP A 304 2.16 4.97 18.95
C ASP A 304 1.73 5.90 20.10
N GLU A 305 0.43 6.05 20.35
CA GLU A 305 -0.09 6.76 21.52
C GLU A 305 0.42 6.14 22.83
N ILE A 306 0.36 4.80 22.95
CA ILE A 306 0.87 4.11 24.15
C ILE A 306 2.37 4.33 24.31
N LEU A 307 3.17 4.25 23.24
CA LEU A 307 4.60 4.56 23.27
C LEU A 307 4.85 5.99 23.79
N GLN A 308 4.03 6.95 23.38
CA GLN A 308 4.12 8.33 23.87
C GLN A 308 3.74 8.45 25.35
N GLU A 309 2.63 7.84 25.78
CA GLU A 309 2.15 7.85 27.16
C GLU A 309 3.19 7.29 28.15
N VAL A 310 3.92 6.24 27.76
CA VAL A 310 4.94 5.64 28.62
C VAL A 310 6.31 6.32 28.50
N GLY A 311 6.52 7.16 27.50
CA GLY A 311 7.78 7.88 27.25
C GLY A 311 8.80 7.08 26.44
N ALA A 312 8.36 6.08 25.68
CA ALA A 312 9.18 5.25 24.80
C ALA A 312 9.15 5.71 23.32
N SER A 313 8.36 6.72 22.97
CA SER A 313 8.15 7.17 21.59
C SER A 313 9.44 7.54 20.85
N HIS A 314 10.48 8.05 21.52
CA HIS A 314 11.77 8.38 20.90
C HIS A 314 12.54 7.18 20.30
N LEU A 315 12.16 5.94 20.67
CA LEU A 315 12.70 4.71 20.09
C LEU A 315 11.68 3.98 19.19
N ALA A 316 10.59 4.64 18.79
CA ALA A 316 9.58 4.04 17.91
C ALA A 316 10.15 3.55 16.57
N HIS A 317 11.25 4.16 16.08
CA HIS A 317 11.98 3.71 14.90
C HIS A 317 12.39 2.23 14.97
N LEU A 318 12.53 1.63 16.15
CA LEU A 318 12.84 0.19 16.29
C LEU A 318 11.71 -0.73 15.82
N SER A 319 10.48 -0.23 15.71
CA SER A 319 9.36 -0.98 15.15
C SER A 319 9.38 -0.93 13.62
N GLU A 320 9.13 -2.08 13.00
CA GLU A 320 8.99 -2.22 11.54
C GLU A 320 7.56 -1.97 11.03
N ILE A 321 6.61 -1.69 11.94
CA ILE A 321 5.17 -1.56 11.63
C ILE A 321 4.58 -0.22 12.14
N SER A 322 5.21 0.42 13.14
CA SER A 322 4.76 1.69 13.72
C SER A 322 4.79 2.84 12.70
N PRO A 323 3.67 3.55 12.47
CA PRO A 323 3.66 4.78 11.67
C PRO A 323 4.62 5.86 12.19
N LEU A 324 4.71 6.05 13.52
CA LEU A 324 5.68 6.95 14.14
C LEU A 324 7.12 6.47 13.91
N GLY A 325 7.37 5.16 13.96
CA GLY A 325 8.68 4.58 13.66
C GLY A 325 9.11 4.83 12.23
N PHE A 326 8.20 4.69 11.26
CA PHE A 326 8.44 5.05 9.86
C PHE A 326 8.78 6.54 9.70
N HIS A 327 8.01 7.41 10.35
CA HIS A 327 8.27 8.86 10.37
C HIS A 327 9.69 9.16 10.89
N GLN A 328 10.09 8.56 12.02
CA GLN A 328 11.42 8.76 12.60
C GLN A 328 12.56 8.27 11.70
N ARG A 329 12.37 7.15 10.98
CA ARG A 329 13.35 6.66 10.00
C ARG A 329 13.55 7.67 8.86
N LEU A 330 12.46 8.26 8.36
CA LEU A 330 12.50 9.30 7.33
C LEU A 330 13.11 10.62 7.85
N GLU A 331 12.77 11.03 9.08
CA GLU A 331 13.40 12.17 9.73
C GLU A 331 14.91 11.96 9.89
N SER A 332 15.35 10.77 10.31
CA SER A 332 16.77 10.42 10.41
C SER A 332 17.48 10.50 9.06
N PHE A 333 16.83 10.06 7.98
CA PHE A 333 17.34 10.25 6.62
C PHE A 333 17.48 11.74 6.28
N GLY A 334 16.44 12.55 6.52
CA GLY A 334 16.46 13.99 6.25
C GLY A 334 17.53 14.73 7.04
N GLN A 335 17.66 14.46 8.34
CA GLN A 335 18.71 15.01 9.20
C GLN A 335 20.10 14.63 8.72
N THR A 336 20.29 13.37 8.30
CA THR A 336 21.56 12.88 7.76
C THR A 336 21.88 13.58 6.45
N LEU A 337 20.91 13.71 5.54
CA LEU A 337 21.06 14.44 4.29
C LEU A 337 21.45 15.89 4.55
N SER A 338 20.68 16.65 5.34
CA SER A 338 21.02 18.03 5.70
C SER A 338 22.41 18.15 6.34
N SER A 339 22.82 17.20 7.19
CA SER A 339 24.16 17.24 7.78
C SER A 339 25.26 17.03 6.75
N ILE A 340 25.04 16.21 5.72
CA ILE A 340 26.00 15.97 4.65
C ILE A 340 26.15 17.23 3.80
N LEU A 341 25.03 17.86 3.42
CA LEU A 341 25.02 19.08 2.61
C LEU A 341 25.78 20.22 3.31
N LYS A 342 25.58 20.40 4.63
CA LYS A 342 26.28 21.42 5.43
C LYS A 342 27.78 21.17 5.63
N LYS A 343 28.19 19.91 5.82
CA LYS A 343 29.59 19.57 6.19
C LYS A 343 30.52 19.36 4.99
N SER A 344 29.97 19.22 3.79
CA SER A 344 30.62 18.87 2.50
C SER A 344 30.31 17.43 2.05
N LEU A 345 29.86 17.34 0.80
CA LEU A 345 29.59 16.09 0.08
C LEU A 345 30.84 15.26 -0.22
N LYS A 346 32.05 15.82 -0.06
CA LYS A 346 33.33 15.10 -0.29
C LYS A 346 33.59 13.97 0.72
N ASN A 347 32.82 13.91 1.81
CA ASN A 347 33.01 12.91 2.84
C ASN A 347 32.24 11.61 2.53
N SER A 348 32.94 10.59 2.03
CA SER A 348 32.36 9.27 1.72
C SER A 348 31.69 8.58 2.93
N SER A 349 32.06 8.93 4.17
CA SER A 349 31.37 8.40 5.37
C SER A 349 29.94 8.92 5.52
N GLY A 350 29.65 10.13 5.02
CA GLY A 350 28.32 10.71 5.02
C GLY A 350 27.37 9.92 4.13
N LEU A 351 27.77 9.65 2.89
CA LEU A 351 26.97 8.88 1.95
C LEU A 351 26.68 7.45 2.44
N LYS A 352 27.67 6.79 3.08
CA LYS A 352 27.45 5.48 3.72
C LYS A 352 26.39 5.52 4.81
N LYS A 353 26.35 6.59 5.62
CA LYS A 353 25.31 6.78 6.63
C LYS A 353 23.94 7.02 6.00
N LEU A 354 23.88 7.80 4.91
CA LEU A 354 22.63 8.04 4.19
C LEU A 354 22.07 6.75 3.57
N LEU A 355 22.93 5.90 3.01
CA LEU A 355 22.56 4.56 2.52
C LEU A 355 22.05 3.65 3.65
N ALA A 356 22.66 3.72 4.84
CA ALA A 356 22.16 3.01 6.01
C ALA A 356 20.77 3.50 6.43
N CYS A 357 20.54 4.82 6.52
CA CYS A 357 19.21 5.38 6.79
C CYS A 357 18.18 4.93 5.75
N ARG A 358 18.54 4.89 4.46
CA ARG A 358 17.68 4.35 3.41
C ARG A 358 17.33 2.88 3.64
N HIS A 359 18.32 2.05 3.99
CA HIS A 359 18.09 0.64 4.30
C HIS A 359 17.12 0.47 5.48
N GLU A 360 17.28 1.28 6.53
CA GLU A 360 16.35 1.33 7.65
C GLU A 360 14.93 1.70 7.19
N VAL A 361 14.75 2.71 6.33
CA VAL A 361 13.41 3.04 5.81
C VAL A 361 12.80 1.87 5.03
N LEU A 362 13.57 1.20 4.17
CA LEU A 362 13.10 0.07 3.37
C LEU A 362 12.77 -1.19 4.17
N GLY A 363 13.39 -1.36 5.34
CA GLY A 363 13.05 -2.45 6.26
C GLY A 363 11.63 -2.33 6.82
N HIS A 364 11.04 -1.14 6.79
CA HIS A 364 9.71 -0.90 7.33
C HIS A 364 8.60 -1.42 6.41
N THR A 365 7.53 -1.96 6.98
CA THR A 365 6.37 -2.51 6.24
C THR A 365 5.68 -1.48 5.35
N LEU A 366 5.45 -0.26 5.84
CA LEU A 366 4.88 0.83 5.05
C LEU A 366 5.69 1.17 3.79
N ALA A 367 7.01 0.97 3.78
CA ALA A 367 7.82 1.21 2.58
C ALA A 367 7.45 0.29 1.40
N LYS A 368 6.76 -0.82 1.67
CA LYS A 368 6.30 -1.80 0.66
C LYS A 368 4.90 -1.48 0.12
N GLU A 369 4.19 -0.51 0.70
CA GLU A 369 2.85 -0.13 0.26
C GLU A 369 2.90 0.86 -0.92
N GLU A 370 2.02 0.68 -1.91
CA GLU A 370 2.04 1.47 -3.15
C GLU A 370 1.94 2.98 -2.88
N GLN A 371 1.18 3.39 -1.86
CA GLN A 371 1.01 4.80 -1.47
C GLN A 371 2.33 5.50 -1.07
N TYR A 372 3.33 4.75 -0.60
CA TYR A 372 4.65 5.30 -0.22
C TYR A 372 5.72 5.13 -1.30
N ARG A 373 5.42 4.44 -2.40
CA ARG A 373 6.38 4.11 -3.46
C ARG A 373 7.08 5.34 -4.03
N SER A 374 6.33 6.42 -4.29
CA SER A 374 6.92 7.67 -4.80
C SER A 374 7.90 8.29 -3.79
N ARG A 375 7.55 8.23 -2.50
CA ARG A 375 8.40 8.79 -1.44
C ARG A 375 9.70 8.00 -1.27
N ILE A 376 9.62 6.67 -1.38
CA ILE A 376 10.80 5.80 -1.40
C ILE A 376 11.68 6.10 -2.63
N ASN A 377 11.07 6.26 -3.81
CA ASN A 377 11.81 6.66 -5.01
C ASN A 377 12.53 8.01 -4.84
N ASN A 378 11.93 8.97 -4.12
CA ASN A 378 12.56 10.27 -3.87
C ASN A 378 13.79 10.16 -2.94
N LEU A 379 13.81 9.21 -2.00
CA LEU A 379 15.02 8.91 -1.22
C LEU A 379 16.16 8.39 -2.13
N ASP A 380 15.80 7.54 -3.09
CA ASP A 380 16.73 6.99 -4.07
C ASP A 380 17.29 8.10 -4.98
N MET A 381 16.42 8.96 -5.50
CA MET A 381 16.81 10.10 -6.32
C MET A 381 17.68 11.10 -5.55
N ALA A 382 17.41 11.33 -4.27
CA ALA A 382 18.24 12.18 -3.42
C ALA A 382 19.66 11.60 -3.25
N ILE A 383 19.80 10.28 -3.03
CA ILE A 383 21.11 9.64 -2.94
C ILE A 383 21.86 9.72 -4.28
N ARG A 384 21.20 9.45 -5.40
CA ARG A 384 21.77 9.56 -6.75
C ARG A 384 22.26 10.97 -7.01
N LEU A 385 21.45 11.97 -6.69
CA LEU A 385 21.80 13.37 -6.88
C LEU A 385 22.94 13.81 -5.95
N CYS A 386 23.02 13.31 -4.72
CA CYS A 386 24.19 13.52 -3.86
C CYS A 386 25.47 12.97 -4.48
N LYS A 387 25.44 11.75 -5.04
CA LYS A 387 26.59 11.15 -5.74
C LYS A 387 27.00 12.01 -6.94
N TRP A 388 26.03 12.49 -7.72
CA TRP A 388 26.30 13.38 -8.86
C TRP A 388 26.93 14.71 -8.44
N VAL A 389 26.34 15.44 -7.48
CA VAL A 389 26.88 16.72 -7.00
C VAL A 389 28.28 16.55 -6.42
N GLN A 390 28.53 15.44 -5.71
CA GLN A 390 29.87 15.10 -5.23
C GLN A 390 30.85 14.97 -6.40
N GLN A 391 30.50 14.19 -7.42
CA GLN A 391 31.34 14.01 -8.62
C GLN A 391 31.63 15.33 -9.33
N GLN A 392 30.62 16.18 -9.56
CA GLN A 392 30.81 17.49 -10.20
C GLN A 392 31.79 18.38 -9.43
N THR A 393 31.76 18.31 -8.10
CA THR A 393 32.69 19.06 -7.23
C THR A 393 34.13 18.53 -7.30
N GLU A 394 34.34 17.28 -7.69
CA GLU A 394 35.65 16.62 -7.78
C GLU A 394 36.29 16.77 -9.16
N THR A 395 35.52 16.62 -10.24
CA THR A 395 36.07 16.57 -11.61
C THR A 395 36.08 17.92 -12.33
N ASN A 396 35.16 18.84 -12.00
CA ASN A 396 34.98 20.22 -12.52
C ASN A 396 35.56 20.56 -13.92
N SER A 397 35.50 19.64 -14.88
CA SER A 397 36.09 19.80 -16.20
C SER A 397 34.96 20.05 -17.21
N LEU A 398 34.91 21.25 -17.77
CA LEU A 398 33.96 21.60 -18.81
C LEU A 398 34.41 21.09 -20.19
N PRO A 399 33.48 20.57 -21.01
CA PRO A 399 33.78 20.11 -22.35
C PRO A 399 34.28 21.25 -23.24
N GLN A 400 35.23 20.95 -24.12
CA GLN A 400 35.85 21.94 -25.03
C GLN A 400 35.21 21.96 -26.42
N SER A 401 34.28 21.04 -26.71
CA SER A 401 33.57 20.93 -27.99
C SER A 401 32.08 20.73 -27.76
N LEU A 402 31.27 21.16 -28.74
CA LEU A 402 29.81 20.99 -28.69
C LEU A 402 29.41 19.51 -28.59
N THR A 403 30.05 18.62 -29.37
CA THR A 403 29.82 17.18 -29.27
C THR A 403 30.13 16.65 -27.88
N GLY A 404 31.25 17.05 -27.26
CA GLY A 404 31.56 16.65 -25.89
C GLY A 404 30.56 17.17 -24.86
N ALA A 405 30.00 18.36 -25.08
CA ALA A 405 28.94 18.90 -24.23
C ALA A 405 27.61 18.12 -24.37
N ILE A 406 27.30 17.67 -25.59
CA ILE A 406 26.16 16.80 -25.86
C ILE A 406 26.40 15.43 -25.20
N ASP A 407 27.57 14.83 -25.35
CA ASP A 407 27.88 13.52 -24.74
C ASP A 407 27.73 13.56 -23.20
N ILE A 408 28.16 14.65 -22.55
CA ILE A 408 27.93 14.86 -21.10
C ILE A 408 26.44 15.03 -20.80
N GLU A 409 25.68 15.71 -21.66
CA GLU A 409 24.23 15.83 -21.51
C GLU A 409 23.53 14.47 -21.50
N LEU A 410 23.87 13.59 -22.45
CA LEU A 410 23.28 12.25 -22.56
C LEU A 410 23.73 11.29 -21.46
N SER A 411 25.00 11.37 -21.08
CA SER A 411 25.62 10.39 -20.18
C SER A 411 25.45 10.74 -18.71
N ASP A 412 25.23 12.01 -18.40
CA ASP A 412 25.36 12.53 -17.03
C ASP A 412 24.24 13.52 -16.68
N ASN A 413 24.21 14.69 -17.32
CA ASN A 413 23.40 15.80 -16.84
C ASN A 413 21.88 15.56 -16.91
N CYS A 414 21.37 14.90 -17.96
CA CYS A 414 19.94 14.63 -18.06
C CYS A 414 19.43 13.70 -16.94
N PHE A 415 20.30 12.83 -16.40
CA PHE A 415 20.00 12.00 -15.23
C PHE A 415 19.96 12.85 -13.95
N ALA A 416 20.83 13.86 -13.83
CA ALA A 416 20.76 14.81 -12.72
C ALA A 416 19.45 15.61 -12.77
N ASP A 417 19.01 16.00 -13.97
CA ASP A 417 17.72 16.65 -14.19
C ASP A 417 16.55 15.73 -13.82
N TRP A 418 16.61 14.44 -14.18
CA TRP A 418 15.62 13.47 -13.73
C TRP A 418 15.59 13.35 -12.19
N ALA A 419 16.75 13.19 -11.55
CA ALA A 419 16.84 13.03 -10.11
C ALA A 419 16.34 14.27 -9.36
N ARG A 420 16.77 15.48 -9.74
CA ARG A 420 16.38 16.72 -9.05
C ARG A 420 14.90 17.05 -9.23
N HIS A 421 14.33 16.84 -10.42
CA HIS A 421 12.91 17.13 -10.63
C HIS A 421 12.01 16.19 -9.82
N SER A 422 12.44 14.95 -9.57
CA SER A 422 11.74 14.02 -8.68
C SER A 422 11.62 14.52 -7.24
N LEU A 423 12.51 15.42 -6.81
CA LEU A 423 12.53 15.98 -5.45
C LEU A 423 11.64 17.22 -5.27
N THR A 424 10.97 17.68 -6.34
CA THR A 424 10.05 18.84 -6.28
C THR A 424 8.64 18.45 -5.84
N ALA A 425 8.36 17.15 -5.71
CA ALA A 425 7.10 16.62 -5.19
C ALA A 425 6.83 17.10 -3.75
N ASP A 426 5.55 17.25 -3.41
CA ASP A 426 5.13 17.65 -2.07
C ASP A 426 5.59 16.61 -1.03
N GLU A 427 6.40 17.05 -0.07
CA GLU A 427 6.98 16.21 0.98
C GLU A 427 6.50 16.72 2.33
N PRO A 428 5.65 15.97 3.06
CA PRO A 428 5.01 16.44 4.28
C PRO A 428 5.97 16.64 5.45
N LEU A 429 7.15 16.01 5.47
CA LEU A 429 8.15 16.22 6.51
C LEU A 429 9.03 17.43 6.19
N GLN A 430 8.87 18.48 6.99
CA GLN A 430 9.60 19.74 6.82
C GLN A 430 11.12 19.54 6.75
N ILE A 431 11.71 18.69 7.60
CA ILE A 431 13.15 18.41 7.61
C ILE A 431 13.63 17.78 6.29
N LEU A 432 12.81 16.88 5.70
CA LEU A 432 13.14 16.18 4.47
C LEU A 432 12.91 17.09 3.26
N SER A 433 11.79 17.82 3.24
CA SER A 433 11.47 18.84 2.23
C SER A 433 12.57 19.92 2.16
N ALA A 434 13.02 20.45 3.30
CA ALA A 434 14.12 21.42 3.35
C ALA A 434 15.44 20.84 2.82
N ALA A 435 15.75 19.59 3.17
CA ALA A 435 16.95 18.90 2.69
C ALA A 435 16.92 18.68 1.17
N TYR A 436 15.75 18.33 0.61
CA TYR A 436 15.53 18.20 -0.83
C TYR A 436 15.68 19.53 -1.56
N ALA A 437 15.11 20.62 -1.03
CA ALA A 437 15.26 21.95 -1.62
C ALA A 437 16.73 22.42 -1.62
N GLU A 438 17.47 22.17 -0.54
CA GLU A 438 18.91 22.49 -0.47
C GLU A 438 19.71 21.70 -1.52
N LEU A 439 19.45 20.39 -1.64
CA LEU A 439 20.11 19.53 -2.63
C LEU A 439 19.74 19.93 -4.07
N PHE A 440 18.48 20.27 -4.32
CA PHE A 440 18.01 20.77 -5.61
C PHE A 440 18.79 22.02 -6.03
N ASN A 441 18.91 23.01 -5.14
CA ASN A 441 19.62 24.25 -5.44
C ASN A 441 21.12 24.05 -5.68
N LEU A 442 21.75 23.09 -4.98
CA LEU A 442 23.14 22.71 -5.26
C LEU A 442 23.27 22.11 -6.66
N ALA A 443 22.32 21.29 -7.08
CA ALA A 443 22.30 20.72 -8.41
C ALA A 443 22.08 21.79 -9.50
N VAL A 444 21.14 22.72 -9.30
CA VAL A 444 20.93 23.88 -10.20
C VAL A 444 22.24 24.64 -10.40
N LYS A 445 22.95 24.96 -9.32
CA LYS A 445 24.22 25.68 -9.41
C LYS A 445 25.25 24.95 -10.27
N ALA A 446 25.38 23.63 -10.11
CA ALA A 446 26.28 22.84 -10.94
C ALA A 446 25.81 22.77 -12.41
N ARG A 447 24.50 22.68 -12.66
CA ARG A 447 23.92 22.64 -14.02
C ARG A 447 24.10 23.95 -14.79
N GLU A 448 24.10 25.09 -14.13
CA GLU A 448 24.24 26.40 -14.77
C GLU A 448 25.61 26.55 -15.46
N ASP A 449 26.70 26.09 -14.84
CA ASP A 449 28.05 26.13 -15.43
C ASP A 449 28.12 25.31 -16.73
N HIS A 450 27.51 24.12 -16.74
CA HIS A 450 27.40 23.27 -17.94
C HIS A 450 26.50 23.90 -19.01
N SER A 451 25.38 24.49 -18.60
CA SER A 451 24.41 25.13 -19.51
C SER A 451 24.99 26.36 -20.20
N GLN A 452 25.74 27.18 -19.46
CA GLN A 452 26.45 28.34 -20.00
C GLN A 452 27.50 27.90 -21.03
N ASN A 453 28.35 26.94 -20.67
CA ASN A 453 29.38 26.43 -21.58
C ASN A 453 28.78 25.81 -22.86
N PHE A 454 27.73 25.00 -22.71
CA PHE A 454 26.99 24.45 -23.85
C PHE A 454 26.47 25.55 -24.78
N ALA A 455 25.82 26.59 -24.22
CA ALA A 455 25.26 27.67 -25.01
C ALA A 455 26.33 28.46 -25.78
N HIS A 456 27.50 28.71 -25.19
CA HIS A 456 28.62 29.37 -25.88
C HIS A 456 29.20 28.53 -27.03
N LEU A 457 29.36 27.22 -26.81
CA LEU A 457 29.81 26.28 -27.84
C LEU A 457 28.79 26.19 -28.98
N PHE A 458 27.51 26.14 -28.63
CA PHE A 458 26.41 26.10 -29.59
C PHE A 458 26.29 27.41 -30.39
N ALA A 459 26.39 28.57 -29.74
CA ALA A 459 26.39 29.87 -30.40
C ALA A 459 27.52 29.98 -31.44
N SER A 460 28.74 29.60 -31.04
CA SER A 460 29.90 29.57 -31.94
C SER A 460 29.67 28.65 -33.15
N TRP A 461 29.07 27.48 -32.94
CA TRP A 461 28.73 26.56 -34.03
C TRP A 461 27.65 27.12 -34.97
N THR A 462 26.64 27.82 -34.43
CA THR A 462 25.61 28.47 -35.26
C THR A 462 26.16 29.61 -36.12
N GLU A 463 27.08 30.40 -35.57
CA GLU A 463 27.72 31.52 -36.28
C GLU A 463 28.58 31.05 -37.46
N LEU A 464 29.26 29.90 -37.32
CA LEU A 464 30.06 29.27 -38.38
C LEU A 464 29.23 28.62 -39.50
N GLY A 465 27.90 28.80 -39.48
CA GLY A 465 27.00 28.46 -40.59
C GLY A 465 26.35 27.07 -40.52
N SER A 466 26.59 26.30 -39.46
CA SER A 466 25.92 25.01 -39.15
C SER A 466 25.96 23.90 -40.22
N ASN A 467 26.66 24.10 -41.34
CA ASN A 467 26.66 23.19 -42.49
C ASN A 467 27.79 22.15 -42.46
N ASN A 468 28.79 22.33 -41.58
CA ASN A 468 29.91 21.39 -41.45
C ASN A 468 29.54 20.22 -40.53
N ASN A 469 28.83 19.23 -41.08
CA ASN A 469 28.47 17.99 -40.36
C ASN A 469 29.69 17.21 -39.85
N GLU A 470 30.88 17.41 -40.43
CA GLU A 470 32.15 16.86 -39.92
C GLU A 470 32.48 17.34 -38.51
N VAL A 471 32.02 18.54 -38.10
CA VAL A 471 32.29 19.12 -36.77
C VAL A 471 31.43 18.47 -35.68
N LEU A 472 30.28 17.88 -36.05
CA LEU A 472 29.32 17.30 -35.10
C LEU A 472 29.56 15.81 -34.81
N ASN A 473 30.52 15.15 -35.50
CA ASN A 473 30.92 13.74 -35.28
C ASN A 473 29.72 12.78 -35.03
N GLY A 474 28.66 12.92 -35.83
CA GLY A 474 27.48 12.06 -35.73
C GLY A 474 26.34 12.60 -34.87
N VAL A 475 26.43 13.76 -34.22
CA VAL A 475 25.25 14.42 -33.62
C VAL A 475 24.27 14.82 -34.73
N LEU A 476 22.98 14.46 -34.56
CA LEU A 476 21.95 14.82 -35.53
C LEU A 476 21.45 16.24 -35.29
N VAL A 477 20.93 16.85 -36.35
CA VAL A 477 20.02 17.99 -36.24
C VAL A 477 18.59 17.48 -36.46
N VAL A 478 17.60 18.12 -35.82
CA VAL A 478 16.22 17.62 -35.78
C VAL A 478 15.62 17.42 -37.18
N GLU A 479 15.96 18.28 -38.14
CA GLU A 479 15.49 18.18 -39.51
C GLU A 479 16.09 17.00 -40.30
N ASN A 480 17.14 16.35 -39.81
CA ASN A 480 17.76 15.20 -40.48
C ASN A 480 17.27 13.85 -39.92
N VAL A 481 16.48 13.83 -38.84
CA VAL A 481 16.05 12.57 -38.19
C VAL A 481 15.29 11.65 -39.16
N LEU A 482 14.40 12.21 -40.00
CA LEU A 482 13.66 11.41 -40.99
C LEU A 482 14.58 10.78 -42.03
N LYS A 483 15.56 11.53 -42.50
CA LYS A 483 16.53 11.10 -43.51
C LYS A 483 17.53 10.08 -42.97
N ASP A 484 18.12 10.36 -41.81
CA ASP A 484 19.29 9.63 -41.32
C ASP A 484 18.92 8.46 -40.39
N ILE A 485 17.69 8.45 -39.83
CA ILE A 485 17.22 7.38 -38.92
C ILE A 485 16.00 6.66 -39.49
N VAL A 486 14.92 7.39 -39.81
CA VAL A 486 13.65 6.76 -40.21
C VAL A 486 13.79 6.06 -41.57
N ALA A 487 14.25 6.75 -42.61
CA ALA A 487 14.34 6.19 -43.96
C ALA A 487 15.23 4.93 -44.08
N PRO A 488 16.38 4.82 -43.39
CA PRO A 488 17.18 3.59 -43.36
C PRO A 488 16.45 2.41 -42.71
N ILE A 489 15.80 2.62 -41.56
CA ILE A 489 15.06 1.56 -40.85
C ILE A 489 13.89 1.03 -41.70
N VAL A 490 13.19 1.95 -42.37
CA VAL A 490 12.03 1.65 -43.24
C VAL A 490 12.38 0.72 -44.41
N SER A 491 13.65 0.62 -44.77
CA SER A 491 14.09 -0.26 -45.86
C SER A 491 13.84 -1.74 -45.56
N HIS A 492 13.71 -2.13 -44.29
CA HIS A 492 13.53 -3.52 -43.87
C HIS A 492 12.30 -3.76 -43.00
N ASN A 493 11.84 -2.73 -42.26
CA ASN A 493 10.75 -2.85 -41.31
C ASN A 493 9.76 -1.68 -41.43
N PRO A 494 8.44 -1.90 -41.31
CA PRO A 494 7.50 -0.80 -41.18
C PRO A 494 7.76 -0.04 -39.87
N VAL A 495 7.58 1.28 -39.90
CA VAL A 495 7.88 2.18 -38.78
C VAL A 495 6.63 2.90 -38.30
N LEU A 496 6.50 3.01 -36.98
CA LEU A 496 5.66 4.00 -36.31
C LEU A 496 6.57 5.05 -35.67
N LEU A 497 6.58 6.26 -36.22
CA LEU A 497 7.24 7.42 -35.63
C LEU A 497 6.27 8.11 -34.67
N ILE A 498 6.63 8.20 -33.39
CA ILE A 498 5.88 8.92 -32.38
C ILE A 498 6.69 10.15 -32.00
N VAL A 499 6.20 11.33 -32.35
CA VAL A 499 6.76 12.62 -31.94
C VAL A 499 6.10 13.04 -30.63
N LEU A 500 6.85 13.03 -29.54
CA LEU A 500 6.41 13.48 -28.22
C LEU A 500 6.78 14.96 -28.05
N ASP A 501 5.79 15.84 -28.23
CA ASP A 501 5.94 17.31 -28.26
C ASP A 501 6.53 17.83 -26.93
N GLY A 502 7.73 18.42 -26.97
CA GLY A 502 8.41 18.96 -25.79
C GLY A 502 9.11 17.92 -24.89
N MET A 503 9.37 16.70 -25.36
CA MET A 503 10.11 15.69 -24.59
C MET A 503 11.61 16.02 -24.47
N SER A 504 12.08 16.24 -23.24
CA SER A 504 13.50 16.35 -22.92
C SER A 504 14.19 14.98 -22.83
N MET A 505 15.53 14.96 -22.83
CA MET A 505 16.32 13.74 -22.60
C MET A 505 15.97 13.06 -21.27
N SER A 506 15.78 13.84 -20.20
CA SER A 506 15.45 13.31 -18.86
C SER A 506 14.10 12.59 -18.85
N VAL A 507 13.08 13.16 -19.50
CA VAL A 507 11.77 12.52 -19.66
C VAL A 507 11.87 11.26 -20.51
N CYS A 508 12.67 11.27 -21.58
CA CYS A 508 12.87 10.10 -22.41
C CYS A 508 13.46 8.92 -21.63
N PHE A 509 14.53 9.11 -20.85
CA PHE A 509 15.11 8.03 -20.04
C PHE A 509 14.13 7.51 -18.98
N GLN A 510 13.33 8.39 -18.38
CA GLN A 510 12.27 7.97 -17.46
C GLN A 510 11.21 7.10 -18.15
N LEU A 511 10.78 7.48 -19.36
CA LEU A 511 9.84 6.69 -20.16
C LEU A 511 10.45 5.35 -20.59
N LEU A 512 11.71 5.34 -21.05
CA LEU A 512 12.40 4.12 -21.48
C LEU A 512 12.57 3.12 -20.35
N GLU A 513 12.82 3.55 -19.10
CA GLU A 513 12.85 2.66 -17.95
C GLU A 513 11.51 1.92 -17.78
N ASN A 514 10.38 2.61 -17.97
CA ASN A 514 9.06 2.01 -17.88
C ASN A 514 8.69 1.14 -19.09
N ILE A 515 9.00 1.60 -20.31
CA ILE A 515 8.66 0.93 -21.57
C ILE A 515 9.41 -0.40 -21.72
N THR A 516 10.72 -0.40 -21.43
CA THR A 516 11.55 -1.61 -21.56
C THR A 516 11.15 -2.71 -20.57
N ARG A 517 10.72 -2.34 -19.35
CA ARG A 517 10.15 -3.29 -18.37
C ARG A 517 8.86 -3.96 -18.84
N GLN A 518 8.18 -3.41 -19.85
CA GLN A 518 6.96 -3.98 -20.44
C GLN A 518 7.21 -4.78 -21.73
N GLY A 519 8.47 -5.17 -21.98
CA GLY A 519 8.84 -6.12 -23.03
C GLY A 519 9.15 -5.48 -24.39
N TRP A 520 9.41 -4.18 -24.43
CA TRP A 520 10.03 -3.52 -25.58
C TRP A 520 11.55 -3.57 -25.47
N LEU A 521 12.22 -3.85 -26.56
CA LEU A 521 13.68 -3.85 -26.67
C LEU A 521 14.14 -2.49 -27.16
N LEU A 522 15.04 -1.85 -26.41
CA LEU A 522 15.73 -0.65 -26.88
C LEU A 522 16.82 -1.06 -27.86
N LEU A 523 16.81 -0.45 -29.04
CA LEU A 523 17.81 -0.68 -30.07
C LEU A 523 18.89 0.39 -30.03
N HIS A 524 20.10 -0.05 -30.33
CA HIS A 524 21.30 0.76 -30.36
C HIS A 524 21.98 0.60 -31.71
N LYS A 525 22.43 1.71 -32.27
CA LYS A 525 23.18 1.71 -33.52
C LYS A 525 24.64 1.36 -33.23
N GLU A 526 25.19 0.35 -33.92
CA GLU A 526 26.52 -0.23 -33.63
C GLU A 526 27.68 0.78 -33.74
N ASP A 527 27.50 1.85 -34.52
CA ASP A 527 28.50 2.90 -34.75
C ASP A 527 28.44 4.05 -33.73
N ARG A 528 27.68 3.89 -32.64
CA ARG A 528 27.51 4.91 -31.59
C ARG A 528 27.79 4.33 -30.22
N ASP A 529 28.06 5.20 -29.24
CA ASP A 529 28.30 4.79 -27.86
C ASP A 529 27.03 4.78 -27.00
N PHE A 530 25.98 5.53 -27.35
CA PHE A 530 24.73 5.62 -26.58
C PHE A 530 23.52 5.09 -27.36
N PRO A 531 22.55 4.43 -26.68
CA PRO A 531 21.38 3.87 -27.34
C PRO A 531 20.38 4.93 -27.79
N VAL A 532 20.22 6.01 -27.02
CA VAL A 532 19.43 7.18 -27.42
C VAL A 532 20.29 8.10 -28.26
N ILE A 533 19.81 8.47 -29.43
CA ILE A 533 20.51 9.32 -30.38
C ILE A 533 20.09 10.78 -30.13
N PRO A 534 21.03 11.71 -29.94
CA PRO A 534 20.67 13.11 -29.77
C PRO A 534 20.44 13.80 -31.10
N ALA A 535 19.38 14.62 -31.14
CA ALA A 535 19.09 15.55 -32.20
C ALA A 535 19.04 16.99 -31.66
N LEU A 536 19.72 17.91 -32.31
CA LEU A 536 19.68 19.33 -31.95
C LEU A 536 18.43 20.00 -32.52
N ALA A 537 17.60 20.57 -31.64
CA ALA A 537 16.45 21.36 -32.02
C ALA A 537 16.83 22.63 -32.80
N THR A 538 15.83 23.37 -33.28
CA THR A 538 16.05 24.63 -33.99
C THR A 538 16.24 25.80 -33.03
N VAL A 539 16.59 26.96 -33.58
CA VAL A 539 16.61 28.21 -32.80
C VAL A 539 15.55 29.17 -33.35
N PRO A 540 14.61 29.62 -32.50
CA PRO A 540 14.34 29.15 -31.14
C PRO A 540 13.81 27.70 -31.12
N SER A 541 13.95 27.05 -29.96
CA SER A 541 13.49 25.68 -29.67
C SER A 541 11.98 25.65 -29.36
N ILE A 542 11.18 26.10 -30.33
CA ILE A 542 9.71 26.16 -30.23
C ILE A 542 9.05 25.21 -31.23
N THR A 543 7.88 24.71 -30.87
CA THR A 543 7.09 23.77 -31.65
C THR A 543 6.92 24.20 -33.11
N GLU A 544 6.55 25.47 -33.36
CA GLU A 544 6.25 25.97 -34.70
C GLU A 544 7.45 25.85 -35.67
N ILE A 545 8.67 25.83 -35.13
CA ILE A 545 9.90 25.75 -35.91
C ILE A 545 10.51 24.35 -35.81
N SER A 546 10.74 23.85 -34.60
CA SER A 546 11.44 22.57 -34.39
C SER A 546 10.64 21.39 -34.92
N ARG A 547 9.33 21.30 -34.63
CA ARG A 547 8.50 20.19 -35.09
C ARG A 547 8.23 20.26 -36.58
N THR A 548 7.97 21.46 -37.10
CA THR A 548 7.85 21.66 -38.55
C THR A 548 9.13 21.25 -39.26
N SER A 549 10.30 21.59 -38.70
CA SER A 549 11.59 21.24 -39.29
C SER A 549 11.86 19.73 -39.27
N LEU A 550 11.56 19.07 -38.14
CA LEU A 550 11.60 17.61 -38.01
C LEU A 550 10.77 16.92 -39.10
N LEU A 551 9.50 17.33 -39.23
CA LEU A 551 8.52 16.66 -40.09
C LEU A 551 8.68 17.02 -41.58
N CYS A 552 9.29 18.16 -41.89
CA CYS A 552 9.54 18.60 -43.27
C CYS A 552 10.93 18.23 -43.80
N GLY A 553 11.87 17.78 -42.95
CA GLY A 553 13.23 17.45 -43.37
C GLY A 553 14.12 18.67 -43.67
N ARG A 554 13.73 19.88 -43.25
CA ARG A 554 14.47 21.14 -43.48
C ARG A 554 14.07 22.21 -42.47
N VAL A 555 15.00 23.09 -42.10
CA VAL A 555 14.72 24.18 -41.14
C VAL A 555 13.66 25.14 -41.70
N ARG A 556 12.51 25.24 -41.04
CA ARG A 556 11.43 26.17 -41.38
C ARG A 556 10.43 26.34 -40.23
N SER A 557 9.70 27.45 -40.25
CA SER A 557 8.46 27.62 -39.47
C SER A 557 7.25 27.12 -40.25
N GLY A 558 6.19 26.69 -39.55
CA GLY A 558 4.95 26.26 -40.18
C GLY A 558 3.85 25.82 -39.21
N SER A 559 2.79 25.26 -39.81
CA SER A 559 1.59 24.77 -39.12
C SER A 559 1.44 23.25 -39.27
N ALA A 560 0.46 22.65 -38.59
CA ALA A 560 0.12 21.23 -38.76
C ALA A 560 -0.17 20.83 -40.23
N LYS A 561 -0.67 21.76 -41.06
CA LYS A 561 -0.86 21.52 -42.50
C LYS A 561 0.47 21.41 -43.25
N ASP A 562 1.43 22.29 -42.91
CA ASP A 562 2.79 22.24 -43.45
C ASP A 562 3.50 20.97 -43.05
N GLU A 563 3.37 20.57 -41.77
CA GLU A 563 3.91 19.32 -41.22
C GLU A 563 3.35 18.11 -41.96
N THR A 564 2.02 18.04 -42.14
CA THR A 564 1.35 16.94 -42.86
C THR A 564 1.82 16.84 -44.31
N SER A 565 1.87 17.98 -45.01
CA SER A 565 2.36 18.05 -46.38
C SER A 565 3.84 17.68 -46.46
N GLY A 566 4.67 18.21 -45.57
CA GLY A 566 6.11 17.93 -45.52
C GLY A 566 6.40 16.46 -45.29
N PHE A 567 5.71 15.84 -44.35
CA PHE A 567 5.89 14.41 -44.03
C PHE A 567 5.42 13.51 -45.16
N THR A 568 4.23 13.79 -45.72
CA THR A 568 3.66 13.02 -46.86
C THR A 568 4.54 13.11 -48.10
N PHE A 569 5.15 14.27 -48.35
CA PHE A 569 5.98 14.52 -49.52
C PHE A 569 7.49 14.42 -49.26
N HIS A 570 7.91 13.94 -48.09
CA HIS A 570 9.33 13.86 -47.73
C HIS A 570 10.11 13.01 -48.75
N PRO A 571 11.19 13.52 -49.37
CA PRO A 571 11.88 12.85 -50.46
C PRO A 571 12.34 11.43 -50.11
N ASP A 572 13.09 11.27 -49.02
CA ASP A 572 13.66 9.97 -48.64
C ASP A 572 12.58 8.94 -48.25
N LEU A 573 11.56 9.33 -47.49
CA LEU A 573 10.47 8.42 -47.10
C LEU A 573 9.61 7.99 -48.30
N ASN A 574 9.35 8.91 -49.23
CA ASN A 574 8.63 8.60 -50.46
C ASN A 574 9.43 7.72 -51.41
N GLU A 575 10.74 7.93 -51.49
CA GLU A 575 11.60 7.06 -52.28
C GLU A 575 11.49 5.61 -51.79
N ARG A 576 11.56 5.38 -50.46
CA ARG A 576 11.37 4.06 -49.87
C ARG A 576 9.98 3.48 -50.14
N SER A 577 8.94 4.30 -49.98
CA SER A 577 7.57 3.88 -50.24
C SER A 577 7.38 3.47 -51.71
N LYS A 578 7.93 4.23 -52.66
CA LYS A 578 7.89 3.91 -54.10
C LYS A 578 8.69 2.64 -54.43
N GLN A 579 9.90 2.49 -53.88
CA GLN A 579 10.76 1.32 -54.09
C GLN A 579 10.05 0.01 -53.72
N GLN A 580 9.25 0.04 -52.64
CA GLN A 580 8.50 -1.14 -52.16
C GLN A 580 7.03 -1.19 -52.64
N LYS A 581 6.62 -0.31 -53.57
CA LYS A 581 5.23 -0.20 -54.08
C LYS A 581 4.18 -0.01 -52.98
N LYS A 582 4.50 0.83 -52.00
CA LYS A 582 3.66 1.18 -50.85
C LYS A 582 3.09 2.59 -50.98
N GLN A 583 2.02 2.87 -50.24
CA GLN A 583 1.41 4.19 -50.17
C GLN A 583 2.34 5.19 -49.49
N ALA A 584 2.14 6.48 -49.77
CA ALA A 584 2.91 7.57 -49.18
C ALA A 584 2.86 7.54 -47.63
N PRO A 585 3.87 8.10 -46.94
CA PRO A 585 3.83 8.28 -45.49
C PRO A 585 2.55 9.01 -45.04
N LEU A 586 2.06 8.68 -43.85
CA LEU A 586 0.87 9.30 -43.26
C LEU A 586 1.21 9.90 -41.90
N LEU A 587 0.77 11.13 -41.64
CA LEU A 587 0.96 11.81 -40.36
C LEU A 587 -0.40 12.06 -39.70
N PHE A 588 -0.51 11.78 -38.40
CA PHE A 588 -1.65 12.13 -37.58
C PHE A 588 -1.27 13.12 -36.48
N HIS A 589 -2.14 14.11 -36.27
CA HIS A 589 -2.07 15.07 -35.16
C HIS A 589 -3.23 14.86 -34.19
N LYS A 590 -3.13 15.44 -32.99
CA LYS A 590 -4.08 15.35 -31.87
C LYS A 590 -5.56 15.23 -32.26
N THR A 591 -6.07 16.09 -33.14
CA THR A 591 -7.49 16.11 -33.57
C THR A 591 -7.97 14.83 -34.23
N HIS A 592 -7.06 14.01 -34.76
CA HIS A 592 -7.37 12.75 -35.44
C HIS A 592 -7.02 11.53 -34.58
N LEU A 593 -6.43 11.73 -33.40
CA LEU A 593 -5.95 10.63 -32.54
C LEU A 593 -7.02 10.08 -31.59
N GLN A 594 -7.98 10.90 -31.19
CA GLN A 594 -9.04 10.52 -30.24
C GLN A 594 -10.28 10.04 -31.01
N GLY A 595 -10.89 8.94 -30.55
CA GLY A 595 -12.18 8.43 -31.04
C GLY A 595 -13.37 9.22 -30.52
N GLU A 596 -14.60 8.72 -30.74
CA GLU A 596 -15.84 9.35 -30.23
C GLU A 596 -15.87 9.46 -28.69
N GLU A 597 -15.09 8.62 -27.99
CA GLU A 597 -14.78 8.75 -26.56
C GLU A 597 -13.34 9.28 -26.37
N ASP A 598 -13.18 10.38 -25.62
CA ASP A 598 -11.95 11.17 -25.40
C ASP A 598 -10.72 10.39 -24.86
N VAL A 599 -10.87 9.11 -24.55
CA VAL A 599 -9.88 8.24 -23.89
C VAL A 599 -9.34 7.15 -24.83
N THR A 600 -9.93 6.96 -26.02
CA THR A 600 -9.58 5.84 -26.91
C THR A 600 -8.89 6.30 -28.20
N LEU A 601 -7.90 5.51 -28.65
CA LEU A 601 -7.23 5.72 -29.95
C LEU A 601 -8.23 5.51 -31.09
N SER A 602 -8.32 6.47 -32.00
CA SER A 602 -9.27 6.48 -33.12
C SER A 602 -9.12 5.25 -34.03
N GLN A 603 -10.24 4.80 -34.60
CA GLN A 603 -10.27 3.62 -35.46
C GLN A 603 -9.43 3.81 -36.74
N ASP A 604 -9.40 5.03 -37.28
CA ASP A 604 -8.59 5.38 -38.45
C ASP A 604 -7.10 5.22 -38.18
N VAL A 605 -6.62 5.63 -37.00
CA VAL A 605 -5.21 5.47 -36.62
C VAL A 605 -4.87 3.99 -36.41
N ARG A 606 -5.75 3.22 -35.76
CA ARG A 606 -5.57 1.76 -35.60
C ARG A 606 -5.48 1.06 -36.94
N GLN A 607 -6.41 1.35 -37.86
CA GLN A 607 -6.42 0.77 -39.20
C GLN A 607 -5.18 1.16 -40.01
N ALA A 608 -4.72 2.40 -39.89
CA ALA A 608 -3.48 2.83 -40.52
C ALA A 608 -2.30 2.02 -39.98
N ILE A 609 -2.14 1.90 -38.66
CA ILE A 609 -1.05 1.15 -38.02
C ILE A 609 -1.07 -0.32 -38.44
N ALA A 610 -2.24 -0.96 -38.45
CA ALA A 610 -2.40 -2.35 -38.88
C ALA A 610 -2.15 -2.56 -40.39
N SER A 611 -2.26 -1.52 -41.21
CA SER A 611 -2.13 -1.64 -42.66
C SER A 611 -0.69 -1.94 -43.10
N SER A 612 -0.51 -3.03 -43.85
CA SER A 612 0.77 -3.34 -44.51
C SER A 612 1.03 -2.52 -45.78
N ASP A 613 0.07 -1.68 -46.21
CA ASP A 613 0.20 -0.85 -47.42
C ASP A 613 0.99 0.44 -47.17
N ARG A 614 1.22 0.81 -45.92
CA ARG A 614 2.01 1.98 -45.51
C ARG A 614 3.20 1.59 -44.66
N LEU A 615 4.39 1.92 -45.14
CA LEU A 615 5.62 1.66 -44.40
C LEU A 615 5.82 2.60 -43.23
N VAL A 616 5.43 3.87 -43.38
CA VAL A 616 5.71 4.91 -42.39
C VAL A 616 4.43 5.59 -41.94
N ILE A 617 4.22 5.57 -40.64
CA ILE A 617 3.13 6.28 -39.98
C ILE A 617 3.75 7.16 -38.91
N GLY A 618 3.45 8.45 -38.97
CA GLY A 618 3.81 9.44 -37.98
C GLY A 618 2.62 9.77 -37.10
N VAL A 619 2.87 9.94 -35.81
CA VAL A 619 1.88 10.40 -34.83
C VAL A 619 2.51 11.48 -33.97
N VAL A 620 1.89 12.65 -33.91
CA VAL A 620 2.29 13.75 -33.02
C VAL A 620 1.43 13.71 -31.76
N VAL A 621 2.05 13.41 -30.63
CA VAL A 621 1.40 13.37 -29.32
C VAL A 621 1.83 14.60 -28.53
N ASN A 622 0.93 15.58 -28.45
CA ASN A 622 1.09 16.70 -27.53
C ASN A 622 0.53 16.31 -26.16
N ALA A 623 1.43 15.81 -25.30
CA ALA A 623 1.11 15.43 -23.92
C ALA A 623 2.02 16.07 -22.88
N ILE A 624 3.28 16.37 -23.24
CA ILE A 624 4.25 16.97 -22.33
C ILE A 624 4.04 18.49 -22.33
N ASP A 625 4.11 19.13 -23.49
CA ASP A 625 3.90 20.59 -23.61
C ASP A 625 2.53 21.07 -23.09
N ASP A 626 1.45 20.36 -23.42
CA ASP A 626 0.11 20.62 -22.87
C ASP A 626 0.07 20.66 -21.32
N ARG A 627 0.90 19.85 -20.66
CA ARG A 627 0.99 19.82 -19.18
C ARG A 627 1.86 20.94 -18.62
N LEU A 628 2.80 21.47 -19.42
CA LEU A 628 3.56 22.66 -19.05
C LEU A 628 2.67 23.92 -19.05
N THR A 629 1.64 23.97 -19.91
CA THR A 629 0.77 25.15 -20.04
C THR A 629 -0.37 25.20 -19.01
N LYS A 630 -0.85 24.06 -18.49
CA LYS A 630 -1.99 24.01 -17.54
C LYS A 630 -1.52 24.33 -16.12
N GLY A 631 -2.13 25.31 -15.45
CA GLY A 631 -1.74 25.77 -14.10
C GLY A 631 -2.01 24.81 -12.93
N GLU A 632 -2.16 23.51 -13.17
CA GLU A 632 -2.33 22.51 -12.11
C GLU A 632 -0.96 22.02 -11.64
N GLN A 633 -0.64 22.23 -10.37
CA GLN A 633 0.60 21.75 -9.74
C GLN A 633 0.54 20.23 -9.53
N LEU A 634 0.70 19.45 -10.59
CA LEU A 634 0.83 18.00 -10.49
C LEU A 634 2.24 17.60 -10.90
N HIS A 635 3.04 17.15 -9.93
CA HIS A 635 4.29 16.45 -10.20
C HIS A 635 3.98 15.18 -11.02
N VAL A 636 4.52 15.07 -12.23
CA VAL A 636 4.25 13.95 -13.13
C VAL A 636 5.41 12.95 -13.09
N ASN A 637 5.12 11.74 -12.63
CA ASN A 637 5.99 10.59 -12.91
C ASN A 637 5.77 10.15 -14.36
N TRP A 638 6.69 10.49 -15.27
CA TRP A 638 6.57 10.14 -16.68
C TRP A 638 6.72 8.64 -16.87
N THR A 639 5.60 7.99 -17.20
CA THR A 639 5.51 6.57 -17.55
C THR A 639 4.72 6.46 -18.84
N GLN A 640 4.72 5.30 -19.50
CA GLN A 640 3.86 5.18 -20.67
C GLN A 640 2.38 5.37 -20.30
N GLN A 641 1.97 5.00 -19.08
CA GLN A 641 0.60 5.23 -18.59
C GLN A 641 0.28 6.69 -18.31
N SER A 642 1.27 7.53 -18.01
CA SER A 642 1.03 8.96 -17.80
C SER A 642 0.79 9.72 -19.11
N ILE A 643 1.09 9.12 -20.26
CA ILE A 643 0.82 9.67 -21.59
C ILE A 643 -0.34 8.89 -22.20
N ASN A 644 -1.56 9.44 -22.10
CA ASN A 644 -2.83 8.73 -22.38
C ASN A 644 -2.82 7.83 -23.63
N LEU A 645 -2.26 8.30 -24.76
CA LEU A 645 -2.29 7.57 -26.03
C LEU A 645 -1.12 6.62 -26.24
N LEU A 646 -0.03 6.76 -25.48
CA LEU A 646 1.21 6.01 -25.70
C LEU A 646 1.03 4.48 -25.51
N PRO A 647 0.30 3.97 -24.49
CA PRO A 647 0.11 2.53 -24.33
C PRO A 647 -0.64 1.91 -25.52
N ALA A 648 -1.66 2.59 -26.04
CA ALA A 648 -2.43 2.13 -27.19
C ALA A 648 -1.58 2.13 -28.47
N LEU A 649 -0.82 3.20 -28.72
CA LEU A 649 0.08 3.28 -29.87
C LEU A 649 1.14 2.17 -29.86
N LEU A 650 1.76 1.94 -28.70
CA LEU A 650 2.72 0.84 -28.52
C LEU A 650 2.03 -0.51 -28.74
N HIS A 651 0.85 -0.73 -28.16
CA HIS A 651 0.12 -1.99 -28.37
C HIS A 651 -0.15 -2.29 -29.84
N GLU A 652 -0.67 -1.31 -30.61
CA GLU A 652 -0.95 -1.48 -32.03
C GLU A 652 0.33 -1.66 -32.87
N ALA A 653 1.41 -0.96 -32.52
CA ALA A 653 2.70 -1.13 -33.18
C ALA A 653 3.26 -2.55 -32.97
N LYS A 654 3.13 -3.07 -31.75
CA LYS A 654 3.53 -4.45 -31.41
C LYS A 654 2.71 -5.47 -32.18
N ASN A 655 1.39 -5.30 -32.29
CA ASN A 655 0.52 -6.21 -33.05
C ASN A 655 0.79 -6.19 -34.56
N SER A 656 1.41 -5.13 -35.06
CA SER A 656 1.68 -4.91 -36.49
C SER A 656 3.17 -5.07 -36.84
N ASP A 657 3.99 -5.62 -35.93
CA ASP A 657 5.44 -5.81 -36.08
C ASP A 657 6.20 -4.55 -36.55
N ARG A 658 5.77 -3.38 -36.09
CA ARG A 658 6.42 -2.10 -36.42
C ARG A 658 7.55 -1.79 -35.46
N ILE A 659 8.65 -1.27 -36.02
CA ILE A 659 9.67 -0.57 -35.24
C ILE A 659 9.08 0.76 -34.78
N VAL A 660 9.19 1.05 -33.49
CA VAL A 660 8.74 2.32 -32.93
C VAL A 660 9.93 3.24 -32.79
N ILE A 661 9.80 4.47 -33.28
CA ILE A 661 10.79 5.54 -33.07
C ILE A 661 10.12 6.61 -32.22
N LEU A 662 10.63 6.81 -31.01
CA LEU A 662 10.24 7.94 -30.16
C LEU A 662 11.19 9.09 -30.47
N ALA A 663 10.66 10.23 -30.91
CA ALA A 663 11.43 11.44 -31.18
C ALA A 663 10.81 12.63 -30.45
N SER A 664 11.62 13.65 -30.19
CA SER A 664 11.13 14.97 -29.77
C SER A 664 11.53 16.04 -30.77
N ASP A 665 10.77 17.12 -30.79
CA ASP A 665 11.06 18.34 -31.53
C ASP A 665 11.93 19.32 -30.73
N HIS A 666 11.58 19.54 -29.47
CA HIS A 666 12.36 20.29 -28.48
C HIS A 666 12.21 19.65 -27.09
N GLY A 667 13.03 20.08 -26.14
CA GLY A 667 12.81 19.80 -24.72
C GLY A 667 12.19 21.00 -23.98
N HIS A 668 12.32 21.04 -22.66
CA HIS A 668 11.71 22.09 -21.85
C HIS A 668 12.48 22.36 -20.56
N ILE A 669 12.19 23.51 -19.97
CA ILE A 669 12.55 23.87 -18.59
C ILE A 669 11.31 23.79 -17.72
N ILE A 670 11.41 23.11 -16.58
CA ILE A 670 10.34 23.06 -15.58
C ILE A 670 10.38 24.33 -14.72
N GLU A 671 9.22 24.93 -14.46
CA GLU A 671 9.12 26.09 -13.58
C GLU A 671 9.48 25.72 -12.14
N HIS A 672 10.60 26.25 -11.66
CA HIS A 672 10.99 26.16 -10.27
C HIS A 672 11.70 27.44 -9.81
N GLY A 673 10.92 28.47 -9.49
CA GLY A 673 11.45 29.73 -8.95
C GLY A 673 12.13 30.59 -10.01
N THR A 674 11.68 30.52 -11.27
CA THR A 674 12.29 31.31 -12.34
C THR A 674 12.03 32.81 -12.14
N LYS A 675 12.91 33.66 -12.66
CA LYS A 675 12.79 35.11 -12.68
C LYS A 675 12.20 35.60 -14.01
N LEU A 676 11.22 36.50 -13.91
CA LEU A 676 10.61 37.13 -15.09
C LEU A 676 11.45 38.33 -15.52
N ILE A 677 11.84 38.36 -16.79
CA ILE A 677 12.36 39.55 -17.46
C ILE A 677 11.32 39.92 -18.54
N SER A 678 10.48 40.91 -18.28
CA SER A 678 9.38 41.21 -19.20
C SER A 678 9.88 41.69 -20.56
N THR A 679 9.41 41.04 -21.64
CA THR A 679 9.65 41.46 -23.02
C THR A 679 8.33 41.67 -23.74
N THR A 680 8.29 42.66 -24.64
CA THR A 680 7.11 42.95 -25.46
C THR A 680 6.98 41.98 -26.64
N GLU A 681 8.10 41.54 -27.20
CA GLU A 681 8.19 40.65 -28.36
C GLU A 681 8.93 39.35 -28.03
N GLY A 682 8.79 38.35 -28.90
CA GLY A 682 9.38 37.02 -28.72
C GLY A 682 8.50 36.03 -27.97
N GLY A 683 9.10 34.89 -27.64
CA GLY A 683 8.46 33.76 -26.96
C GLY A 683 8.74 33.73 -25.46
N GLU A 684 8.57 32.55 -24.87
CA GLU A 684 8.72 32.34 -23.42
C GLU A 684 10.17 32.39 -22.96
N ARG A 685 11.07 31.90 -23.82
CA ARG A 685 12.52 31.85 -23.58
C ARG A 685 13.31 32.28 -24.82
N TRP A 686 12.78 33.18 -25.63
CA TRP A 686 13.56 33.89 -26.65
C TRP A 686 12.97 35.26 -26.94
N ARG A 687 13.80 36.19 -27.40
CA ARG A 687 13.40 37.54 -27.80
C ARG A 687 14.21 38.04 -28.99
N PRO A 688 13.69 39.01 -29.75
CA PRO A 688 14.48 39.73 -30.75
C PRO A 688 15.74 40.34 -30.12
N ASP A 689 16.80 40.46 -30.91
CA ASP A 689 18.02 41.16 -30.48
C ASP A 689 17.77 42.67 -30.48
N ASP A 690 17.72 43.25 -29.29
CA ASP A 690 17.56 44.68 -29.03
C ASP A 690 18.90 45.36 -28.68
N GLY A 691 20.02 44.63 -28.81
CA GLY A 691 21.36 45.08 -28.44
C GLY A 691 21.71 44.92 -26.96
N ASN A 692 20.73 44.69 -26.08
CA ASN A 692 20.98 44.51 -24.65
C ASN A 692 21.12 43.01 -24.36
N LEU A 693 22.29 42.54 -23.91
CA LEU A 693 22.51 41.14 -23.53
C LEU A 693 22.81 41.06 -22.04
N THR A 694 22.12 40.20 -21.30
CA THR A 694 22.43 39.92 -19.89
C THR A 694 23.38 38.72 -19.76
N ASP A 695 24.00 38.58 -18.58
CA ASP A 695 24.97 37.51 -18.33
C ASP A 695 24.36 36.09 -18.42
N GLN A 696 23.04 35.97 -18.24
CA GLN A 696 22.28 34.70 -18.28
C GLN A 696 21.67 34.39 -19.66
N GLU A 697 21.99 35.22 -20.66
CA GLU A 697 21.51 35.13 -22.02
C GLU A 697 22.65 34.87 -23.01
N CYS A 698 22.29 34.38 -24.20
CA CYS A 698 23.19 34.21 -25.32
C CYS A 698 22.56 34.80 -26.59
N ARG A 699 23.37 35.51 -27.38
CA ARG A 699 23.00 35.95 -28.73
C ARG A 699 23.30 34.81 -29.71
N LEU A 700 22.30 34.45 -30.52
CA LEU A 700 22.41 33.40 -31.53
C LEU A 700 22.21 33.99 -32.92
N THR A 701 23.12 33.66 -33.82
CA THR A 701 23.13 34.12 -35.22
C THR A 701 23.39 32.92 -36.13
N GLY A 702 22.70 32.83 -37.25
CA GLY A 702 23.04 31.85 -38.29
C GLY A 702 21.85 31.29 -39.05
N SER A 703 22.12 30.38 -39.97
CA SER A 703 21.11 29.76 -40.85
C SER A 703 20.00 29.01 -40.11
N ARG A 704 20.26 28.56 -38.88
CA ARG A 704 19.29 27.87 -38.01
C ARG A 704 18.35 28.81 -37.25
N VAL A 705 18.61 30.12 -37.25
CA VAL A 705 17.80 31.12 -36.57
C VAL A 705 16.69 31.58 -37.52
N VAL A 706 15.47 31.09 -37.33
CA VAL A 706 14.36 31.29 -38.30
C VAL A 706 13.25 32.22 -37.78
N ALA A 707 13.28 32.59 -36.49
CA ALA A 707 12.28 33.47 -35.90
C ALA A 707 12.48 34.97 -36.20
N SER A 708 13.55 35.35 -36.91
CA SER A 708 13.89 36.74 -37.23
C SER A 708 14.34 36.84 -38.68
N GLU A 709 13.91 37.88 -39.40
CA GLU A 709 14.35 38.17 -40.77
C GLU A 709 15.87 38.37 -40.84
N HIS A 710 16.45 38.95 -39.78
CA HIS A 710 17.89 39.17 -39.65
C HIS A 710 18.65 37.91 -39.23
N ARG A 711 17.96 36.79 -38.94
CA ARG A 711 18.55 35.54 -38.44
C ARG A 711 19.39 35.71 -37.18
N VAL A 712 18.93 36.59 -36.30
CA VAL A 712 19.53 36.86 -34.99
C VAL A 712 18.43 36.90 -33.93
N VAL A 713 18.65 36.25 -32.79
CA VAL A 713 17.79 36.28 -31.59
C VAL A 713 18.64 36.25 -30.31
N ILE A 714 18.03 36.64 -29.19
CA ILE A 714 18.58 36.44 -27.84
C ILE A 714 17.75 35.37 -27.13
N ALA A 715 18.42 34.42 -26.48
CA ALA A 715 17.79 33.34 -25.72
C ALA A 715 18.54 33.11 -24.39
N PRO A 716 17.85 32.80 -23.28
CA PRO A 716 18.49 32.43 -22.03
C PRO A 716 19.13 31.05 -22.15
N TRP A 717 20.40 30.97 -21.74
CA TRP A 717 21.04 29.68 -21.47
C TRP A 717 20.70 29.21 -20.05
N SER A 718 20.45 30.14 -19.14
CA SER A 718 20.06 29.85 -17.77
C SER A 718 18.65 29.25 -17.70
N GLU A 719 18.48 28.22 -16.89
CA GLU A 719 17.15 27.68 -16.60
C GLU A 719 16.33 28.59 -15.66
N GLN A 720 16.95 29.62 -15.09
CA GLN A 720 16.34 30.50 -14.09
C GLN A 720 15.57 31.68 -14.71
N LEU A 721 15.50 31.82 -16.03
CA LEU A 721 14.89 32.97 -16.69
C LEU A 721 13.62 32.60 -17.49
N ARG A 722 12.67 33.53 -17.56
CA ARG A 722 11.56 33.49 -18.52
C ARG A 722 11.17 34.91 -18.93
N TYR A 723 10.52 35.04 -20.08
CA TYR A 723 10.05 36.32 -20.60
C TYR A 723 8.52 36.48 -20.58
N LYS A 724 7.78 35.41 -20.33
CA LYS A 724 6.30 35.39 -20.28
C LYS A 724 5.77 35.01 -18.90
N PRO A 725 4.46 35.25 -18.61
CA PRO A 725 3.85 34.92 -17.32
C PRO A 725 4.05 33.45 -16.92
N LYS A 726 3.93 33.19 -15.61
CA LYS A 726 4.24 31.89 -15.02
C LYS A 726 3.37 30.77 -15.61
N LYS A 727 4.02 29.69 -16.02
CA LYS A 727 3.45 28.39 -16.41
C LYS A 727 4.13 27.28 -15.60
N ASN A 728 3.81 26.01 -15.83
CA ASN A 728 4.51 24.87 -15.21
C ASN A 728 5.85 24.54 -15.88
N GLY A 729 6.07 25.05 -17.10
CA GLY A 729 7.35 24.99 -17.77
C GLY A 729 7.34 25.85 -19.03
N TYR A 730 8.48 25.90 -19.69
CA TYR A 730 8.74 26.80 -20.82
C TYR A 730 9.72 26.17 -21.80
N HIS A 731 9.73 26.66 -23.03
CA HIS A 731 10.70 26.29 -24.05
C HIS A 731 11.04 27.49 -24.96
N GLY A 732 11.96 27.30 -25.89
CA GLY A 732 12.43 28.33 -26.84
C GLY A 732 13.84 28.86 -26.58
N GLY A 733 14.46 28.47 -25.46
CA GLY A 733 15.80 28.88 -25.05
C GLY A 733 16.94 28.07 -25.69
N VAL A 734 18.15 28.31 -25.17
CA VAL A 734 19.41 27.66 -25.61
C VAL A 734 19.99 26.77 -24.51
N ASN A 735 19.20 26.42 -23.49
CA ASN A 735 19.62 25.44 -22.49
C ASN A 735 19.69 24.04 -23.13
N PRO A 736 20.67 23.18 -22.77
CA PRO A 736 20.76 21.82 -23.30
C PRO A 736 19.49 20.99 -23.05
N GLN A 737 18.76 21.24 -21.96
CA GLN A 737 17.47 20.59 -21.69
C GLN A 737 16.40 20.88 -22.75
N GLU A 738 16.53 22.00 -23.48
CA GLU A 738 15.61 22.43 -24.54
C GLU A 738 16.14 22.01 -25.93
N LEU A 739 17.46 22.10 -26.15
CA LEU A 739 18.07 21.90 -27.46
C LEU A 739 18.48 20.47 -27.76
N VAL A 740 18.90 19.69 -26.77
CA VAL A 740 19.32 18.30 -26.97
C VAL A 740 18.10 17.41 -26.82
N THR A 741 17.60 16.92 -27.95
CA THR A 741 16.36 16.14 -28.00
C THR A 741 16.63 14.65 -28.25
N PRO A 742 15.83 13.77 -27.64
CA PRO A 742 15.99 12.32 -27.78
C PRO A 742 15.40 11.77 -29.08
N VAL A 743 16.12 10.80 -29.67
CA VAL A 743 15.60 9.84 -30.66
C VAL A 743 15.90 8.43 -30.18
N ALA A 744 14.87 7.69 -29.76
CA ALA A 744 14.98 6.31 -29.27
C ALA A 744 14.27 5.34 -30.22
N VAL A 745 14.90 4.20 -30.50
CA VAL A 745 14.37 3.17 -31.41
C VAL A 745 14.02 1.93 -30.61
N LEU A 746 12.81 1.43 -30.78
CA LEU A 746 12.24 0.33 -30.01
C LEU A 746 11.74 -0.77 -30.93
N SER A 747 11.98 -2.02 -30.55
CA SER A 747 11.46 -3.21 -31.22
C SER A 747 10.69 -4.10 -30.24
N SER A 748 9.68 -4.80 -30.73
CA SER A 748 8.98 -5.85 -29.97
C SER A 748 9.36 -7.27 -30.43
N GLY A 749 10.08 -7.39 -31.54
CA GLY A 749 10.51 -8.65 -32.16
C GLY A 749 12.02 -8.88 -32.12
N LYS A 750 12.45 -10.06 -32.59
CA LYS A 750 13.86 -10.50 -32.58
C LYS A 750 14.65 -10.15 -33.86
N SER A 751 13.99 -9.58 -34.87
CA SER A 751 14.63 -9.09 -36.09
C SER A 751 14.90 -7.59 -35.96
N PHE A 752 16.15 -7.18 -36.07
CA PHE A 752 16.55 -5.77 -35.97
C PHE A 752 16.91 -5.20 -37.34
N PRO A 753 16.73 -3.89 -37.56
CA PRO A 753 17.23 -3.23 -38.76
C PRO A 753 18.75 -3.41 -38.88
N SER A 754 19.28 -3.44 -40.11
CA SER A 754 20.73 -3.59 -40.34
C SER A 754 21.53 -2.51 -39.61
N GLY A 755 22.59 -2.91 -38.89
CA GLY A 755 23.44 -2.02 -38.09
C GLY A 755 22.84 -1.61 -36.73
N TRP A 756 21.76 -2.27 -36.31
CA TRP A 756 21.15 -2.08 -34.99
C TRP A 756 21.19 -3.38 -34.18
N ILE A 757 21.51 -3.23 -32.90
CA ILE A 757 21.57 -4.31 -31.92
C ILE A 757 20.68 -3.99 -30.72
N GLU A 758 20.27 -5.02 -30.00
CA GLU A 758 19.61 -4.84 -28.71
C GLU A 758 20.58 -4.22 -27.70
N SER A 759 20.09 -3.25 -26.92
CA SER A 759 20.82 -2.64 -25.82
C SER A 759 19.91 -2.49 -24.61
N LEU A 760 20.53 -2.48 -23.43
CA LEU A 760 19.89 -2.02 -22.22
C LEU A 760 19.99 -0.49 -22.13
N ASN A 761 19.16 0.11 -21.27
CA ASN A 761 19.35 1.50 -20.85
C ASN A 761 20.75 1.63 -20.23
N LYS A 762 21.56 2.57 -20.76
CA LYS A 762 22.86 2.92 -20.19
C LYS A 762 22.64 4.01 -19.14
N PHE A 763 22.93 3.69 -17.88
CA PHE A 763 22.87 4.62 -16.75
C PHE A 763 24.29 5.04 -16.34
N PRO A 764 24.48 6.28 -15.84
CA PRO A 764 25.79 6.70 -15.33
C PRO A 764 26.22 5.85 -14.14
N SER A 765 27.54 5.80 -13.90
CA SER A 765 28.13 5.01 -12.81
C SER A 765 27.59 5.39 -11.42
N TRP A 766 27.23 6.66 -11.23
CA TRP A 766 26.66 7.19 -9.99
C TRP A 766 25.16 6.91 -9.81
N TRP A 767 24.45 6.43 -10.84
CA TRP A 767 23.01 6.16 -10.80
C TRP A 767 22.64 4.95 -9.92
N ASN A 768 23.53 3.96 -9.84
CA ASN A 768 23.32 2.76 -9.03
C ASN A 768 23.53 3.11 -7.54
N ILE A 769 22.63 2.62 -6.68
CA ILE A 769 22.61 2.94 -5.24
C ILE A 769 23.43 1.95 -4.45
#